data_AF-E0IAT8-F1
#
_entry.id   AF-E0IAT8-F1
#
_cell.length_a   1.000
_cell.length_b   1.000
_cell.length_c   1.000
_cell.angle_alpha   90.00
_cell.angle_beta   90.00
_cell.angle_gamma   90.00
#
_symmetry.space_group_name_H-M   'P 1'
#
loop_
_entity.id
_entity.type
_entity.pdbx_description
1 polymer ?
#
loop_
_entity_poly.entity_id
_entity_poly.type
_entity_poly.pdbx_seq_one_letter_code
_entity_poly.pdbx_strand_id
1 'polypeptide(L)'
;MQTTIKKLDVLNQLIYDNLEKILKKLNKRMHIKLYALVNDKKQAPTVIRIKKTVANGDKALSTSQDELQSLENVFAELKVDPAQAGDAYEQIKSYLNEEWYKQHDSADASNNAEAATSPSENEDGHAGSTGSQMNDTRLLYINRVPFQFGRNTHSVIYMLEIRNVEQETRQQFFLKPELSFLRMLLDYYFNDFYAYTKNHIKINDDDSITSKYNEDEIQFNRRLARLFFGKMQSYLQSNKKFEEFGSGFDHELRNEYYVNSLLEKVDDISSLSYENASPFGSILFMNKDVITQQSQQSIIRFTVTFTKDDRIGLDDAKRIRKLLELTNVDKDLYLIADENEIYGLGEVNWNLQKGILAFRLDFTGLSKYNLVLVRTEPEFASGGKLFVEDQKKVYRSDLSLIETKLVAISFKNPKLGEEGYSSEKFTALLRNTFLEEYGDYGQAKQKIERLDLIVRKAREQKHGTMVVITNRTTAEEEMASLRKQSTPIEPGLINPEYIKFLTAIDGAIYLDTDGNCHAIGVILDGISKDGVGDASRGARYNSAHRYLHKLKDARQQKKSDEQAECVEQKKCVIVIISEDGMVDLIPESEHEDMLLAMAEEVIDLIQASSPDREKLKEKEDTLLQSKIVDSDWLFKIADVMYANDNEERAIEFYKYGIERAEKSYVNPRHYNYFGNCYYTIGKYQDAIDVYLEAIEDSFDYEDHHIYQRNIGYSYLSLALQLKEEAEAFENELHDAIEWLNYSIEREKTRSKKPSARVYSSRGRCYLELSDIEKKTEGKVQLLKNSYDDYSQAITLNSHNKTYYWNRYCANNRLRKLKGTQINIEKECIEDLIHAEHIQHDDAYINALSPLLKKRLDLVAEAAEFYRNLIGDKEGSPELQELLAKHSAQAETSKQAEAAAGKAPDADDSKA
;
A
#
# COMPACT_ATOMS: atom_id res chain seq x y z
N MET A 1 30.49 -21.52 26.84
CA MET A 1 30.34 -20.40 25.90
C MET A 1 30.13 -20.92 24.48
N GLN A 2 31.11 -21.60 23.84
CA GLN A 2 30.92 -22.18 22.48
C GLN A 2 29.75 -23.17 22.33
N THR A 3 29.53 -24.10 23.27
CA THR A 3 28.37 -25.02 23.24
C THR A 3 27.04 -24.30 23.46
N THR A 4 27.07 -23.14 24.12
CA THR A 4 25.87 -22.36 24.46
C THR A 4 25.46 -21.45 23.30
N ILE A 5 26.42 -20.90 22.56
CA ILE A 5 26.21 -20.14 21.32
C ILE A 5 25.61 -21.07 20.25
N LYS A 6 26.18 -22.26 20.04
CA LYS A 6 25.62 -23.26 19.11
C LYS A 6 24.15 -23.63 19.39
N LYS A 7 23.74 -23.67 20.66
CA LYS A 7 22.34 -23.97 21.04
C LYS A 7 21.39 -22.80 20.76
N LEU A 8 21.87 -21.57 20.91
CA LEU A 8 21.12 -20.37 20.54
C LEU A 8 20.95 -20.28 19.01
N ASP A 9 22.00 -20.59 18.25
CA ASP A 9 21.92 -20.64 16.78
C ASP A 9 20.87 -21.65 16.32
N VAL A 10 20.84 -22.84 16.92
CA VAL A 10 19.83 -23.88 16.63
C VAL A 10 18.42 -23.41 17.00
N LEU A 11 18.23 -22.74 18.15
CA LEU A 11 16.93 -22.19 18.56
C LEU A 11 16.44 -21.13 17.56
N ASN A 12 17.30 -20.18 17.22
CA ASN A 12 17.00 -19.09 16.28
C ASN A 12 16.64 -19.64 14.90
N GLN A 13 17.43 -20.60 14.42
CA GLN A 13 17.19 -21.31 13.17
C GLN A 13 15.82 -21.97 13.16
N LEU A 14 15.53 -22.74 14.21
CA LEU A 14 14.27 -23.46 14.36
C LEU A 14 13.07 -22.49 14.44
N ILE A 15 13.19 -21.40 15.19
CA ILE A 15 12.11 -20.42 15.33
C ILE A 15 11.83 -19.75 13.98
N TYR A 16 12.87 -19.37 13.24
CA TYR A 16 12.73 -18.79 11.91
C TYR A 16 12.04 -19.76 10.94
N ASP A 17 12.56 -20.98 10.82
CA ASP A 17 12.06 -21.98 9.87
C ASP A 17 10.59 -22.36 10.15
N ASN A 18 10.24 -22.53 11.43
CA ASN A 18 8.88 -22.84 11.83
C ASN A 18 7.94 -21.67 11.53
N LEU A 19 8.28 -20.44 11.93
CA LEU A 19 7.46 -19.26 11.64
C LEU A 19 7.27 -19.04 10.15
N GLU A 20 8.34 -19.16 9.36
CA GLU A 20 8.28 -19.00 7.90
C GLU A 20 7.33 -20.03 7.29
N LYS A 21 7.45 -21.31 7.65
CA LYS A 21 6.56 -22.37 7.16
C LYS A 21 5.12 -22.16 7.62
N ILE A 22 4.91 -21.83 8.90
CA ILE A 22 3.59 -21.55 9.48
C ILE A 22 2.90 -20.44 8.69
N LEU A 23 3.57 -19.29 8.50
CA LEU A 23 3.04 -18.13 7.79
C LEU A 23 2.82 -18.42 6.30
N LYS A 24 3.77 -19.11 5.62
CA LYS A 24 3.62 -19.51 4.21
C LYS A 24 2.46 -20.47 3.97
N LYS A 25 2.05 -21.24 4.97
CA LYS A 25 0.83 -22.07 4.88
C LYS A 25 -0.44 -21.24 4.98
N LEU A 26 -0.42 -20.10 5.67
CA LEU A 26 -1.54 -19.14 5.69
C LEU A 26 -1.62 -18.33 4.39
N ASN A 27 -0.47 -17.83 3.94
CA ASN A 27 -0.32 -17.10 2.67
C ASN A 27 1.14 -17.20 2.18
N LYS A 28 1.35 -17.76 0.98
CA LYS A 28 2.70 -18.01 0.43
C LYS A 28 3.56 -16.75 0.26
N ARG A 29 2.94 -15.55 0.15
CA ARG A 29 3.63 -14.27 -0.08
C ARG A 29 4.20 -13.61 1.18
N MET A 30 3.77 -14.05 2.37
CA MET A 30 4.25 -13.49 3.62
C MET A 30 5.75 -13.76 3.77
N HIS A 31 6.51 -12.70 4.01
CA HIS A 31 7.95 -12.76 4.25
C HIS A 31 8.24 -12.28 5.68
N ILE A 32 9.21 -12.92 6.35
CA ILE A 32 9.55 -12.61 7.74
C ILE A 32 11.01 -12.17 7.85
N LYS A 33 11.23 -11.06 8.55
CA LYS A 33 12.49 -10.79 9.24
C LYS A 33 12.37 -11.10 10.71
N LEU A 34 13.44 -11.63 11.27
CA LEU A 34 13.49 -12.01 12.66
C LEU A 34 14.77 -11.46 13.30
N TYR A 35 14.62 -10.81 14.44
CA TYR A 35 15.72 -10.37 15.28
C TYR A 35 15.59 -11.02 16.65
N ALA A 36 16.69 -11.51 17.20
CA ALA A 36 16.76 -12.10 18.53
C ALA A 36 17.63 -11.21 19.44
N LEU A 37 17.13 -10.89 20.63
CA LEU A 37 17.87 -10.19 21.68
C LEU A 37 18.06 -11.09 22.88
N VAL A 38 19.31 -11.18 23.35
CA VAL A 38 19.68 -11.99 24.51
C VAL A 38 20.30 -11.09 25.57
N ASN A 39 19.60 -10.92 26.68
CA ASN A 39 20.10 -10.16 27.84
C ASN A 39 21.03 -11.04 28.69
N ASP A 40 22.34 -10.77 28.67
CA ASP A 40 23.27 -11.23 29.71
C ASP A 40 23.30 -10.19 30.84
N LYS A 41 23.01 -10.59 32.09
CA LYS A 41 23.00 -9.68 33.26
C LYS A 41 24.34 -8.99 33.54
N LYS A 42 25.41 -9.34 32.83
CA LYS A 42 26.77 -8.78 32.99
C LYS A 42 27.31 -8.04 31.76
N GLN A 43 26.64 -8.09 30.61
CA GLN A 43 27.11 -7.49 29.35
C GLN A 43 25.96 -6.77 28.62
N ALA A 44 26.30 -5.96 27.62
CA ALA A 44 25.30 -5.41 26.71
C ALA A 44 24.53 -6.57 26.03
N PRO A 45 23.23 -6.38 25.71
CA PRO A 45 22.44 -7.41 25.06
C PRO A 45 23.08 -7.83 23.73
N THR A 46 23.19 -9.14 23.49
CA THR A 46 23.58 -9.65 22.17
C THR A 46 22.38 -9.56 21.25
N VAL A 47 22.56 -8.92 20.09
CA VAL A 47 21.51 -8.73 19.09
C VAL A 47 21.87 -9.53 17.85
N ILE A 48 20.96 -10.37 17.39
CA ILE A 48 21.19 -11.29 16.26
C ILE A 48 20.09 -11.09 15.24
N ARG A 49 20.44 -10.79 13.99
CA ARG A 49 19.53 -10.78 12.84
C ARG A 49 19.52 -12.15 12.19
N ILE A 50 18.35 -12.72 11.97
CA ILE A 50 18.15 -14.05 11.39
C ILE A 50 17.38 -13.87 10.07
N LYS A 51 17.95 -14.35 8.97
CA LYS A 51 17.37 -14.15 7.63
C LYS A 51 17.61 -15.34 6.72
N LYS A 52 16.76 -15.50 5.72
CA LYS A 52 17.00 -16.41 4.60
C LYS A 52 17.88 -15.74 3.56
N THR A 53 18.84 -16.48 3.02
CA THR A 53 19.76 -16.02 2.00
C THR A 53 19.86 -17.04 0.88
N VAL A 54 20.02 -16.56 -0.35
CA VAL A 54 20.44 -17.39 -1.48
C VAL A 54 21.96 -17.54 -1.40
N ALA A 55 22.45 -18.79 -1.26
CA ALA A 55 23.88 -19.07 -1.17
C ALA A 55 24.57 -18.87 -2.53
N ASN A 56 25.81 -18.35 -2.52
CA ASN A 56 26.58 -18.17 -3.75
C ASN A 56 26.83 -19.53 -4.43
N GLY A 57 26.25 -19.72 -5.61
CA GLY A 57 26.46 -20.90 -6.46
C GLY A 57 25.41 -22.01 -6.36
N ASP A 58 24.57 -22.04 -5.33
CA ASP A 58 23.50 -23.04 -5.18
C ASP A 58 22.12 -22.40 -5.31
N LYS A 59 21.23 -23.00 -6.11
CA LYS A 59 19.79 -22.65 -6.20
C LYS A 59 19.01 -23.08 -4.95
N ALA A 60 19.61 -23.02 -3.77
CA ALA A 60 19.02 -23.46 -2.52
C ALA A 60 19.01 -22.32 -1.50
N LEU A 61 17.88 -22.16 -0.80
CA LEU A 61 17.75 -21.18 0.27
C LEU A 61 18.36 -21.73 1.56
N SER A 62 19.18 -20.94 2.24
CA SER A 62 19.75 -21.25 3.56
C SER A 62 19.52 -20.10 4.53
N THR A 63 19.55 -20.38 5.83
CA THR A 63 19.32 -19.35 6.85
C THR A 63 20.66 -18.89 7.44
N SER A 64 20.85 -17.58 7.51
CA SER A 64 22.03 -16.92 8.06
C SER A 64 21.70 -16.17 9.34
N GLN A 65 22.70 -16.03 10.23
CA GLN A 65 22.59 -15.30 11.48
C GLN A 65 23.75 -14.31 11.59
N ASP A 66 23.43 -13.02 11.68
CA ASP A 66 24.39 -11.92 11.74
C ASP A 66 24.30 -11.23 13.12
N GLU A 67 25.40 -11.12 13.85
CA GLU A 67 25.45 -10.32 15.09
C GLU A 67 25.44 -8.82 14.75
N LEU A 68 24.55 -8.06 15.39
CA LEU A 68 24.43 -6.60 15.29
C LEU A 68 25.07 -5.92 16.51
N GLN A 69 25.47 -4.66 16.35
CA GLN A 69 26.20 -3.93 17.39
C GLN A 69 25.31 -3.54 18.58
N SER A 70 24.07 -3.14 18.32
CA SER A 70 23.14 -2.70 19.37
C SER A 70 21.67 -2.84 18.98
N LEU A 71 20.77 -2.58 19.95
CA LEU A 71 19.32 -2.55 19.73
C LEU A 71 18.91 -1.40 18.79
N GLU A 72 19.64 -0.28 18.82
CA GLU A 72 19.41 0.86 17.92
C GLU A 72 19.58 0.46 16.44
N ASN A 73 20.45 -0.51 16.12
CA ASN A 73 20.53 -1.04 14.75
C ASN A 73 19.24 -1.74 14.33
N VAL A 74 18.58 -2.47 15.25
CA VAL A 74 17.29 -3.12 14.98
C VAL A 74 16.22 -2.07 14.76
N PHE A 75 16.15 -1.05 15.62
CA PHE A 75 15.20 0.04 15.45
C PHE A 75 15.41 0.81 14.15
N ALA A 76 16.65 1.07 13.76
CA ALA A 76 16.97 1.66 12.45
C ALA A 76 16.47 0.79 11.29
N GLU A 77 16.75 -0.52 11.30
CA GLU A 77 16.29 -1.45 10.25
C GLU A 77 14.75 -1.60 10.22
N LEU A 78 14.08 -1.52 11.38
CA LEU A 78 12.62 -1.56 11.48
C LEU A 78 11.95 -0.21 11.23
N LYS A 79 12.71 0.88 11.12
CA LYS A 79 12.23 2.27 11.06
C LYS A 79 11.36 2.63 12.27
N VAL A 80 11.86 2.30 13.45
CA VAL A 80 11.23 2.56 14.74
C VAL A 80 12.01 3.67 15.44
N ASP A 81 11.31 4.69 15.93
CA ASP A 81 11.94 5.72 16.76
C ASP A 81 12.28 5.14 18.15
N PRO A 82 13.58 5.04 18.52
CA PRO A 82 13.97 4.54 19.83
C PRO A 82 13.39 5.36 20.99
N ALA A 83 13.17 6.66 20.80
CA ALA A 83 12.61 7.54 21.82
C ALA A 83 11.16 7.20 22.16
N GLN A 84 10.42 6.66 21.19
CA GLN A 84 9.03 6.21 21.37
C GLN A 84 8.97 4.76 21.87
N ALA A 85 9.81 3.88 21.34
CA ALA A 85 9.80 2.46 21.68
C ALA A 85 10.36 2.15 23.07
N GLY A 86 11.32 2.93 23.56
CA GLY A 86 12.05 2.66 24.79
C GLY A 86 13.03 1.48 24.66
N ASP A 87 13.60 1.05 25.78
CA ASP A 87 14.65 0.02 25.84
C ASP A 87 14.24 -1.23 26.65
N ALA A 88 13.24 -1.10 27.53
CA ALA A 88 12.70 -2.21 28.28
C ALA A 88 11.72 -3.04 27.44
N TYR A 89 11.76 -4.36 27.58
CA TYR A 89 10.88 -5.28 26.85
C TYR A 89 9.40 -4.89 26.88
N GLU A 90 8.85 -4.49 28.03
CA GLU A 90 7.43 -4.11 28.14
C GLU A 90 7.10 -2.81 27.40
N GLN A 91 8.04 -1.86 27.31
CA GLN A 91 7.87 -0.63 26.54
C GLN A 91 7.90 -0.93 25.03
N ILE A 92 8.92 -1.68 24.59
CA ILE A 92 9.07 -2.08 23.18
C ILE A 92 7.86 -2.92 22.75
N LYS A 93 7.39 -3.80 23.64
CA LYS A 93 6.17 -4.59 23.41
C LYS A 93 4.94 -3.70 23.31
N SER A 94 4.71 -2.75 24.21
CA SER A 94 3.56 -1.86 24.07
C SER A 94 3.63 -1.09 22.73
N TYR A 95 4.80 -0.55 22.39
CA TYR A 95 4.97 0.23 21.18
C TYR A 95 4.79 -0.58 19.88
N LEU A 96 5.62 -1.60 19.63
CA LEU A 96 5.63 -2.31 18.33
C LEU A 96 4.32 -3.04 18.05
N ASN A 97 3.71 -3.50 19.13
CA ASN A 97 2.68 -4.49 19.10
C ASN A 97 1.31 -3.74 19.11
N GLU A 98 1.20 -2.54 19.72
CA GLU A 98 -0.05 -1.77 19.86
C GLU A 98 -0.04 -0.40 19.17
N GLU A 99 1.02 0.39 19.37
CA GLU A 99 1.03 1.82 19.06
C GLU A 99 1.57 2.13 17.66
N TRP A 100 2.61 1.39 17.22
CA TRP A 100 3.33 1.64 15.97
C TRP A 100 2.36 1.77 14.79
N TYR A 101 1.45 0.81 14.63
CA TYR A 101 0.47 0.83 13.54
C TYR A 101 -0.48 2.02 13.61
N LYS A 102 -0.92 2.45 14.80
CA LYS A 102 -1.87 3.57 14.92
C LYS A 102 -1.26 4.90 14.46
N GLN A 103 0.05 5.07 14.63
CA GLN A 103 0.79 6.26 14.20
C GLN A 103 1.09 6.24 12.69
N HIS A 104 1.25 5.05 12.11
CA HIS A 104 1.59 4.86 10.70
C HIS A 104 0.33 4.71 9.80
N ASP A 105 -0.74 4.07 10.27
CA ASP A 105 -2.04 3.97 9.58
C ASP A 105 -2.82 5.29 9.66
N SER A 106 -2.64 6.11 10.72
CA SER A 106 -3.13 7.49 10.69
C SER A 106 -2.43 8.31 9.60
N ALA A 107 -1.18 8.01 9.23
CA ALA A 107 -0.59 8.65 8.06
C ALA A 107 -1.27 8.22 6.74
N ASP A 108 -1.90 7.04 6.67
CA ASP A 108 -2.68 6.56 5.52
C ASP A 108 -4.17 6.97 5.56
N ALA A 109 -4.76 7.16 6.74
CA ALA A 109 -6.18 7.54 6.90
C ALA A 109 -6.41 9.02 7.26
N SER A 110 -5.44 9.71 7.87
CA SER A 110 -5.56 11.12 8.31
C SER A 110 -4.72 12.11 7.49
N ASN A 111 -3.96 11.69 6.48
CA ASN A 111 -3.39 12.66 5.51
C ASN A 111 -4.42 13.18 4.48
N ASN A 112 -5.70 12.86 4.66
CA ASN A 112 -6.80 13.57 4.01
C ASN A 112 -7.27 14.84 4.77
N ALA A 113 -6.71 15.14 5.95
CA ALA A 113 -6.79 16.46 6.56
C ALA A 113 -5.76 16.59 7.69
N GLU A 114 -4.86 17.57 7.60
CA GLU A 114 -3.95 18.02 8.69
C GLU A 114 -2.61 17.28 8.86
N ALA A 115 -1.71 17.46 7.90
CA ALA A 115 -0.27 17.56 8.16
C ALA A 115 0.29 18.82 7.50
N ALA A 116 -0.25 19.97 7.93
CA ALA A 116 0.27 21.29 7.63
C ALA A 116 0.49 21.99 8.97
N THR A 117 1.62 21.75 9.63
CA THR A 117 2.27 22.67 10.58
C THR A 117 3.48 21.99 11.22
N SER A 118 4.68 22.28 10.70
CA SER A 118 5.89 22.64 11.47
C SER A 118 7.05 22.82 10.47
N PRO A 119 7.65 24.02 10.37
CA PRO A 119 8.70 24.31 9.41
C PRO A 119 10.05 23.85 9.98
N SER A 120 10.73 22.89 9.34
CA SER A 120 12.17 22.75 9.50
C SER A 120 12.85 23.58 8.41
N GLU A 121 13.54 24.62 8.86
CA GLU A 121 14.41 25.48 8.06
C GLU A 121 15.46 24.65 7.32
N ASN A 122 15.42 24.71 5.98
CA ASN A 122 16.53 24.60 5.02
C ASN A 122 15.93 24.37 3.61
N GLU A 123 15.30 25.40 3.04
CA GLU A 123 14.86 25.39 1.63
C GLU A 123 15.89 26.06 0.72
N ASP A 124 17.14 25.59 0.79
CA ASP A 124 18.13 25.72 -0.28
C ASP A 124 18.63 24.31 -0.61
N GLY A 125 18.15 23.77 -1.73
CA GLY A 125 18.78 22.66 -2.43
C GLY A 125 19.00 21.35 -1.67
N HIS A 126 17.99 20.80 -0.98
CA HIS A 126 17.92 19.36 -0.68
C HIS A 126 16.45 18.94 -0.54
N ALA A 127 15.98 18.05 -1.42
CA ALA A 127 14.71 17.37 -1.26
C ALA A 127 14.87 16.26 -0.20
N GLY A 128 15.09 16.65 1.06
CA GLY A 128 15.11 15.75 2.20
C GLY A 128 13.70 15.61 2.79
N SER A 129 13.15 14.41 2.70
CA SER A 129 12.02 13.88 3.49
C SER A 129 10.71 14.71 3.51
N THR A 130 9.94 14.66 2.43
CA THR A 130 8.50 14.43 2.62
C THR A 130 8.33 12.93 2.84
N GLY A 131 7.91 12.54 4.05
CA GLY A 131 7.75 11.15 4.45
C GLY A 131 7.14 10.29 3.34
N SER A 132 7.93 9.35 2.84
CA SER A 132 7.50 8.35 1.87
C SER A 132 6.32 7.58 2.47
N GLN A 133 5.10 7.88 2.02
CA GLN A 133 3.96 6.97 2.09
C GLN A 133 4.26 5.80 1.15
N MET A 134 5.19 4.94 1.56
CA MET A 134 5.20 3.55 1.12
C MET A 134 3.89 2.94 1.59
N ASN A 135 3.18 2.21 0.72
CA ASN A 135 2.16 1.28 1.16
C ASN A 135 2.85 0.26 2.08
N ASP A 136 2.90 0.57 3.38
CA ASP A 136 3.66 -0.18 4.34
C ASP A 136 2.91 -1.48 4.63
N THR A 137 3.11 -2.49 3.78
CA THR A 137 2.51 -3.83 3.95
C THR A 137 3.09 -4.60 5.14
N ARG A 138 3.91 -3.95 5.96
CA ARG A 138 4.64 -4.57 7.06
C ARG A 138 3.79 -4.57 8.33
N LEU A 139 4.07 -5.56 9.15
CA LEU A 139 3.49 -5.77 10.47
C LEU A 139 4.64 -6.03 11.42
N LEU A 140 4.72 -5.25 12.50
CA LEU A 140 5.71 -5.45 13.55
C LEU A 140 5.10 -6.25 14.70
N TYR A 141 5.86 -7.20 15.22
CA TYR A 141 5.45 -7.99 16.37
C TYR A 141 6.63 -8.35 17.26
N ILE A 142 6.42 -8.47 18.56
CA ILE A 142 7.47 -8.86 19.50
C ILE A 142 6.92 -9.79 20.57
N ASN A 143 7.70 -10.84 20.87
CA ASN A 143 7.44 -11.71 22.01
C ASN A 143 8.76 -12.29 22.56
N ARG A 144 8.71 -13.13 23.59
CA ARG A 144 9.91 -13.67 24.24
C ARG A 144 9.78 -15.14 24.60
N VAL A 145 10.90 -15.84 24.57
CA VAL A 145 11.01 -17.26 24.89
C VAL A 145 12.00 -17.45 26.03
N PRO A 146 11.61 -18.08 27.15
CA PRO A 146 12.57 -18.42 28.19
C PRO A 146 13.45 -19.61 27.77
N PHE A 147 14.77 -19.41 27.82
CA PHE A 147 15.79 -20.35 27.37
C PHE A 147 16.92 -20.49 28.39
N GLN A 148 17.50 -21.69 28.51
CA GLN A 148 18.56 -21.94 29.49
C GLN A 148 19.96 -21.72 28.89
N PHE A 149 20.73 -20.79 29.48
CA PHE A 149 22.16 -20.62 29.22
C PHE A 149 22.95 -21.11 30.43
N GLY A 150 23.66 -22.23 30.29
CA GLY A 150 24.42 -22.82 31.39
C GLY A 150 23.51 -23.24 32.55
N ARG A 151 23.63 -22.61 33.72
CA ARG A 151 22.77 -22.87 34.90
C ARG A 151 21.63 -21.86 35.08
N ASN A 152 21.58 -20.82 34.25
CA ASN A 152 20.64 -19.71 34.39
C ASN A 152 19.61 -19.71 33.26
N THR A 153 18.36 -19.43 33.59
CA THR A 153 17.32 -19.14 32.61
C THR A 153 17.37 -17.67 32.23
N HIS A 154 17.38 -17.39 30.93
CA HIS A 154 17.28 -16.06 30.35
C HIS A 154 16.06 -16.00 29.44
N SER A 155 15.63 -14.79 29.10
CA SER A 155 14.59 -14.59 28.09
C SER A 155 15.25 -14.16 26.79
N VAL A 156 15.01 -14.91 25.72
CA VAL A 156 15.36 -14.51 24.35
C VAL A 156 14.16 -13.75 23.79
N ILE A 157 14.34 -12.49 23.45
CA ILE A 157 13.28 -11.64 22.89
C ILE A 157 13.37 -11.75 21.37
N TYR A 158 12.24 -11.99 20.70
CA TYR A 158 12.13 -12.06 19.26
C TYR A 158 11.29 -10.90 18.74
N MET A 159 11.87 -10.08 17.88
CA MET A 159 11.20 -9.01 17.14
C MET A 159 11.03 -9.44 15.68
N LEU A 160 9.82 -9.30 15.16
CA LEU A 160 9.41 -9.76 13.85
C LEU A 160 8.96 -8.57 13.01
N GLU A 161 9.36 -8.57 11.74
CA GLU A 161 8.72 -7.80 10.69
C GLU A 161 8.12 -8.79 9.69
N ILE A 162 6.80 -8.77 9.52
CA ILE A 162 6.09 -9.61 8.55
C ILE A 162 5.64 -8.71 7.40
N ARG A 163 6.13 -8.97 6.18
CA ARG A 163 5.84 -8.19 4.96
C ARG A 163 4.78 -8.88 4.10
N ASN A 164 4.18 -8.12 3.18
CA ASN A 164 3.11 -8.57 2.27
C ASN A 164 1.85 -9.05 3.02
N VAL A 165 1.49 -8.35 4.10
CA VAL A 165 0.24 -8.59 4.84
C VAL A 165 -0.83 -7.62 4.33
N GLU A 166 -1.99 -8.15 3.92
CA GLU A 166 -3.12 -7.35 3.43
C GLU A 166 -3.60 -6.33 4.47
N GLN A 167 -4.07 -5.17 4.00
CA GLN A 167 -4.50 -4.07 4.86
C GLN A 167 -5.58 -4.50 5.86
N GLU A 168 -6.60 -5.24 5.44
CA GLU A 168 -7.64 -5.73 6.35
C GLU A 168 -7.06 -6.60 7.47
N THR A 169 -6.12 -7.48 7.13
CA THR A 169 -5.45 -8.36 8.11
C THR A 169 -4.62 -7.53 9.10
N ARG A 170 -3.92 -6.48 8.64
CA ARG A 170 -3.16 -5.56 9.50
C ARG A 170 -4.09 -4.76 10.42
N GLN A 171 -5.18 -4.19 9.89
CA GLN A 171 -6.18 -3.47 10.68
C GLN A 171 -6.77 -4.36 11.78
N GLN A 172 -7.15 -5.60 11.46
CA GLN A 172 -7.63 -6.54 12.48
C GLN A 172 -6.54 -6.85 13.50
N PHE A 173 -5.29 -7.05 13.07
CA PHE A 173 -4.17 -7.37 13.97
C PHE A 173 -3.95 -6.31 15.05
N PHE A 174 -3.98 -5.02 14.69
CA PHE A 174 -3.65 -3.92 15.60
C PHE A 174 -4.87 -3.28 16.27
N LEU A 175 -5.98 -3.09 15.53
CA LEU A 175 -7.15 -2.35 16.03
C LEU A 175 -8.14 -3.26 16.75
N LYS A 176 -8.19 -4.55 16.37
CA LYS A 176 -9.10 -5.57 16.92
C LYS A 176 -8.36 -6.89 17.14
N PRO A 177 -7.25 -6.91 17.90
CA PRO A 177 -6.40 -8.09 18.10
C PRO A 177 -7.20 -9.31 18.54
N GLU A 178 -8.25 -9.13 19.35
CA GLU A 178 -9.11 -10.22 19.80
C GLU A 178 -9.88 -10.94 18.67
N LEU A 179 -10.03 -10.31 17.51
CA LEU A 179 -10.66 -10.88 16.32
C LEU A 179 -9.64 -11.30 15.25
N SER A 180 -8.34 -11.08 15.50
CA SER A 180 -7.28 -11.40 14.54
C SER A 180 -6.77 -12.83 14.72
N PHE A 181 -6.98 -13.67 13.69
CA PHE A 181 -6.41 -15.02 13.65
C PHE A 181 -4.88 -14.99 13.67
N LEU A 182 -4.27 -14.10 12.87
CA LEU A 182 -2.81 -13.95 12.81
C LEU A 182 -2.23 -13.56 14.17
N ARG A 183 -2.92 -12.67 14.90
CA ARG A 183 -2.47 -12.27 16.24
C ARG A 183 -2.50 -13.43 17.23
N MET A 184 -3.63 -14.13 17.32
CA MET A 184 -3.75 -15.29 18.19
C MET A 184 -2.72 -16.36 17.86
N LEU A 185 -2.46 -16.60 16.57
CA LEU A 185 -1.47 -17.55 16.09
C LEU A 185 -0.05 -17.19 16.55
N LEU A 186 0.38 -15.93 16.43
CA LEU A 186 1.70 -15.49 16.89
C LEU A 186 1.83 -15.55 18.42
N ASP A 187 0.79 -15.14 19.16
CA ASP A 187 0.80 -15.21 20.63
C ASP A 187 0.94 -16.68 21.10
N TYR A 188 0.19 -17.59 20.50
CA TYR A 188 0.23 -19.02 20.84
C TYR A 188 1.50 -19.71 20.35
N TYR A 189 2.10 -19.25 19.25
CA TYR A 189 3.38 -19.77 18.81
C TYR A 189 4.44 -19.56 19.88
N PHE A 190 4.56 -18.34 20.40
CA PHE A 190 5.55 -18.04 21.43
C PHE A 190 5.19 -18.57 22.83
N ASN A 191 3.90 -18.73 23.14
CA ASN A 191 3.46 -19.13 24.49
C ASN A 191 3.13 -20.64 24.65
N ASP A 192 2.78 -21.36 23.58
CA ASP A 192 2.17 -22.69 23.67
C ASP A 192 2.68 -23.71 22.61
N PHE A 193 3.47 -23.30 21.62
CA PHE A 193 4.00 -24.23 20.60
C PHE A 193 5.09 -25.16 21.15
N TYR A 194 6.00 -24.63 21.98
CA TYR A 194 7.14 -25.40 22.50
C TYR A 194 6.84 -26.08 23.83
N ALA A 195 7.44 -27.26 24.05
CA ALA A 195 7.41 -27.89 25.36
C ALA A 195 8.29 -27.08 26.34
N TYR A 196 7.77 -26.76 27.52
CA TYR A 196 8.52 -26.09 28.58
C TYR A 196 8.81 -27.05 29.74
N THR A 197 10.00 -26.93 30.32
CA THR A 197 10.24 -27.36 31.71
C THR A 197 9.60 -26.35 32.66
N LYS A 198 9.83 -26.44 33.98
CA LYS A 198 9.24 -25.48 34.93
C LYS A 198 9.52 -24.01 34.57
N ASN A 199 10.66 -23.71 33.92
CA ASN A 199 11.12 -22.33 33.72
C ASN A 199 11.61 -21.99 32.29
N HIS A 200 11.83 -22.94 31.38
CA HIS A 200 12.44 -22.67 30.05
C HIS A 200 12.07 -23.76 29.03
N ILE A 201 12.29 -23.50 27.72
CA ILE A 201 12.06 -24.50 26.65
C ILE A 201 12.82 -25.79 26.94
N LYS A 202 12.14 -26.92 26.77
CA LYS A 202 12.73 -28.26 26.88
C LYS A 202 13.61 -28.55 25.67
N ILE A 203 14.89 -28.78 25.93
CA ILE A 203 15.89 -29.26 24.96
C ILE A 203 16.18 -30.73 25.30
N ASN A 204 16.15 -31.60 24.29
CA ASN A 204 16.43 -33.03 24.43
C ASN A 204 17.96 -33.30 24.50
N ASP A 205 18.34 -34.53 24.82
CA ASP A 205 19.75 -34.94 24.95
C ASP A 205 20.54 -34.85 23.62
N ASP A 206 19.84 -34.88 22.48
CA ASP A 206 20.38 -34.69 21.13
C ASP A 206 20.38 -33.22 20.67
N ASP A 207 20.15 -32.29 21.60
CA ASP A 207 20.01 -30.85 21.36
C ASP A 207 18.79 -30.44 20.50
N SER A 208 17.86 -31.37 20.21
CA SER A 208 16.60 -31.04 19.54
C SER A 208 15.60 -30.37 20.50
N ILE A 209 14.77 -29.47 19.95
CA ILE A 209 13.68 -28.83 20.68
C ILE A 209 12.36 -29.46 20.22
N THR A 210 11.52 -29.88 21.16
CA THR A 210 10.24 -30.54 20.88
C THR A 210 9.07 -29.56 20.99
N SER A 211 8.14 -29.63 20.04
CA SER A 211 6.84 -28.98 20.18
C SER A 211 6.04 -29.65 21.30
N LYS A 212 5.24 -28.86 22.02
CA LYS A 212 4.47 -29.28 23.20
C LYS A 212 3.53 -30.46 22.90
N TYR A 213 2.93 -30.43 21.72
CA TYR A 213 1.94 -31.41 21.27
C TYR A 213 2.49 -32.37 20.20
N ASN A 214 3.81 -32.37 19.96
CA ASN A 214 4.45 -33.14 18.88
C ASN A 214 3.79 -32.90 17.52
N GLU A 215 3.40 -31.64 17.27
CA GLU A 215 2.76 -31.18 16.06
C GLU A 215 3.78 -30.59 15.08
N ASP A 216 3.51 -30.78 13.78
CA ASP A 216 4.17 -30.04 12.69
C ASP A 216 3.50 -28.67 12.46
N GLU A 217 4.04 -27.87 11.54
CA GLU A 217 3.56 -26.51 11.26
C GLU A 217 2.11 -26.47 10.71
N ILE A 218 1.70 -27.50 9.97
CA ILE A 218 0.34 -27.62 9.44
C ILE A 218 -0.63 -28.01 10.56
N GLN A 219 -0.24 -28.96 11.40
CA GLN A 219 -1.01 -29.41 12.55
C GLN A 219 -1.21 -28.29 13.57
N PHE A 220 -0.18 -27.46 13.79
CA PHE A 220 -0.28 -26.25 14.60
C PHE A 220 -1.32 -25.29 14.03
N ASN A 221 -1.26 -24.97 12.73
CA ASN A 221 -2.25 -24.11 12.08
C ASN A 221 -3.68 -24.64 12.23
N ARG A 222 -3.89 -25.95 12.06
CA ARG A 222 -5.21 -26.59 12.27
C ARG A 222 -5.69 -26.49 13.71
N ARG A 223 -4.80 -26.71 14.69
CA ARG A 223 -5.12 -26.55 16.11
C ARG A 223 -5.49 -25.11 16.43
N LEU A 224 -4.79 -24.13 15.86
CA LEU A 224 -5.09 -22.72 16.06
C LEU A 224 -6.43 -22.32 15.44
N ALA A 225 -6.76 -22.83 14.25
CA ALA A 225 -8.07 -22.63 13.65
C ALA A 225 -9.18 -23.13 14.57
N ARG A 226 -9.02 -24.32 15.15
CA ARG A 226 -9.97 -24.89 16.12
C ARG A 226 -10.18 -23.98 17.33
N LEU A 227 -9.09 -23.52 17.93
CA LEU A 227 -9.15 -22.65 19.10
C LEU A 227 -9.73 -21.27 18.77
N PHE A 228 -9.45 -20.75 17.58
CA PHE A 228 -10.01 -19.48 17.13
C PHE A 228 -11.53 -19.56 16.95
N PHE A 229 -12.05 -20.62 16.32
CA PHE A 229 -13.48 -20.87 16.24
C PHE A 229 -14.12 -21.07 17.63
N GLY A 230 -13.44 -21.80 18.51
CA GLY A 230 -13.87 -21.95 19.90
C GLY A 230 -13.92 -20.62 20.66
N LYS A 231 -13.00 -19.70 20.37
CA LYS A 231 -12.99 -18.34 20.89
C LYS A 231 -14.15 -17.51 20.35
N MET A 232 -14.42 -17.54 19.05
CA MET A 232 -15.57 -16.85 18.44
C MET A 232 -16.90 -17.38 19.00
N GLN A 233 -16.98 -18.70 19.25
CA GLN A 233 -18.12 -19.33 19.91
C GLN A 233 -18.36 -18.75 21.31
N SER A 234 -17.29 -18.54 22.10
CA SER A 234 -17.38 -17.92 23.44
C SER A 234 -17.88 -16.46 23.38
N TYR A 235 -17.47 -15.70 22.36
CA TYR A 235 -17.97 -14.33 22.16
C TYR A 235 -19.44 -14.26 21.79
N LEU A 236 -19.95 -15.19 20.99
CA LEU A 236 -21.38 -15.34 20.74
C LEU A 236 -22.15 -15.68 22.02
N GLN A 237 -21.66 -16.65 22.81
CA GLN A 237 -22.28 -17.09 24.06
C GLN A 237 -22.40 -15.96 25.08
N SER A 238 -21.33 -15.16 25.23
CA SER A 238 -21.27 -14.05 26.18
C SER A 238 -21.99 -12.79 25.71
N ASN A 239 -22.56 -12.80 24.49
CA ASN A 239 -23.19 -11.64 23.85
C ASN A 239 -22.26 -10.41 23.82
N LYS A 240 -20.96 -10.64 23.60
CA LYS A 240 -19.96 -9.57 23.58
C LYS A 240 -20.25 -8.63 22.41
N LYS A 241 -20.27 -7.30 22.67
CA LYS A 241 -20.50 -6.31 21.62
C LYS A 241 -19.22 -5.96 20.87
N PHE A 242 -19.37 -5.49 19.63
CA PHE A 242 -18.24 -5.15 18.78
C PHE A 242 -17.35 -4.03 19.38
N GLU A 243 -17.96 -3.06 20.07
CA GLU A 243 -17.27 -1.93 20.69
C GLU A 243 -16.37 -2.35 21.86
N GLU A 244 -16.57 -3.55 22.42
CA GLU A 244 -15.78 -4.10 23.52
C GLU A 244 -14.46 -4.76 23.06
N PHE A 245 -14.22 -4.84 21.75
CA PHE A 245 -12.96 -5.31 21.18
C PHE A 245 -11.96 -4.17 20.96
N GLY A 246 -10.67 -4.49 21.00
CA GLY A 246 -9.57 -3.53 20.89
C GLY A 246 -8.98 -3.12 22.24
N SER A 247 -9.41 -3.76 23.34
CA SER A 247 -8.93 -3.47 24.71
C SER A 247 -8.02 -4.58 25.25
N GLY A 248 -8.23 -5.82 24.82
CA GLY A 248 -7.43 -6.97 25.20
C GLY A 248 -6.38 -7.27 24.13
N PHE A 249 -5.12 -7.06 24.48
CA PHE A 249 -4.04 -7.12 23.50
C PHE A 249 -3.29 -8.45 23.47
N ASP A 250 -3.00 -9.02 24.63
CA ASP A 250 -2.37 -10.33 24.74
C ASP A 250 -3.41 -11.45 24.77
N HIS A 251 -3.22 -12.47 23.92
CA HIS A 251 -4.06 -13.66 23.98
C HIS A 251 -3.62 -14.61 25.08
N GLU A 252 -4.48 -14.76 26.09
CA GLU A 252 -4.33 -15.81 27.09
C GLU A 252 -4.87 -17.15 26.58
N LEU A 253 -4.15 -18.22 26.88
CA LEU A 253 -4.61 -19.58 26.67
C LEU A 253 -5.81 -19.85 27.58
N ARG A 254 -6.99 -20.08 26.99
CA ARG A 254 -8.19 -20.46 27.75
C ARG A 254 -8.63 -21.86 27.41
N ASN A 255 -8.75 -22.69 28.45
CA ASN A 255 -9.21 -24.07 28.30
C ASN A 255 -10.63 -24.15 27.71
N GLU A 256 -11.45 -23.10 27.89
CA GLU A 256 -12.80 -23.00 27.32
C GLU A 256 -12.80 -23.14 25.79
N TYR A 257 -11.77 -22.63 25.11
CA TYR A 257 -11.66 -22.68 23.65
C TYR A 257 -11.48 -24.12 23.12
N TYR A 258 -10.96 -25.03 23.94
CA TYR A 258 -10.80 -26.45 23.59
C TYR A 258 -12.08 -27.26 23.76
N VAL A 259 -12.99 -26.81 24.63
CA VAL A 259 -14.28 -27.47 24.88
C VAL A 259 -15.29 -27.10 23.79
N ASN A 260 -15.17 -25.89 23.26
CA ASN A 260 -15.99 -25.38 22.17
C ASN A 260 -15.70 -26.11 20.86
N SER A 261 -16.75 -26.68 20.25
CA SER A 261 -16.66 -27.59 19.10
C SER A 261 -17.24 -27.03 17.80
N LEU A 262 -17.35 -25.69 17.69
CA LEU A 262 -17.93 -25.04 16.51
C LEU A 262 -17.22 -25.44 15.22
N LEU A 263 -15.89 -25.52 15.20
CA LEU A 263 -15.14 -25.89 14.00
C LEU A 263 -15.50 -27.31 13.54
N GLU A 264 -15.56 -28.28 14.45
CA GLU A 264 -15.87 -29.67 14.12
C GLU A 264 -17.28 -29.81 13.52
N LYS A 265 -18.27 -29.12 14.11
CA LYS A 265 -19.63 -29.10 13.58
C LYS A 265 -19.69 -28.50 12.17
N VAL A 266 -18.95 -27.40 11.95
CA VAL A 266 -18.82 -26.75 10.64
C VAL A 266 -18.10 -27.64 9.63
N ASP A 267 -17.01 -28.29 10.03
CA ASP A 267 -16.28 -29.26 9.22
C ASP A 267 -17.20 -30.38 8.75
N ASP A 268 -17.99 -30.96 9.67
CA ASP A 268 -18.95 -32.02 9.36
C ASP A 268 -19.98 -31.55 8.30
N ILE A 269 -20.54 -30.33 8.45
CA ILE A 269 -21.45 -29.73 7.46
C ILE A 269 -20.75 -29.54 6.10
N SER A 270 -19.54 -28.96 6.12
CA SER A 270 -18.78 -28.62 4.90
C SER A 270 -18.30 -29.86 4.12
N SER A 271 -18.21 -31.02 4.77
CA SER A 271 -17.76 -32.26 4.15
C SER A 271 -18.87 -33.02 3.41
N LEU A 272 -20.13 -32.63 3.58
CA LEU A 272 -21.28 -33.31 3.00
C LEU A 272 -21.68 -32.71 1.64
N SER A 273 -21.87 -33.57 0.65
CA SER A 273 -22.57 -33.22 -0.58
C SER A 273 -24.09 -33.42 -0.42
N TYR A 274 -24.88 -32.66 -1.17
CA TYR A 274 -26.32 -32.87 -1.29
C TYR A 274 -26.68 -32.87 -2.78
N GLU A 275 -27.39 -33.91 -3.24
CA GLU A 275 -27.70 -34.11 -4.67
C GLU A 275 -26.44 -34.03 -5.57
N ASN A 276 -25.29 -34.50 -5.05
CA ASN A 276 -23.95 -34.41 -5.65
C ASN A 276 -23.36 -32.99 -5.80
N ALA A 277 -24.04 -31.95 -5.30
CA ALA A 277 -23.52 -30.60 -5.25
C ALA A 277 -22.68 -30.35 -3.98
N SER A 278 -21.56 -29.63 -4.15
CA SER A 278 -20.75 -29.12 -3.03
C SER A 278 -21.57 -28.17 -2.14
N PRO A 279 -21.27 -28.06 -0.84
CA PRO A 279 -21.95 -27.13 0.05
C PRO A 279 -21.70 -25.68 -0.35
N PHE A 280 -22.78 -24.98 -0.69
CA PHE A 280 -22.85 -23.53 -0.84
C PHE A 280 -23.95 -22.96 0.02
N GLY A 281 -23.76 -21.72 0.46
CA GLY A 281 -24.73 -21.02 1.29
C GLY A 281 -24.11 -20.53 2.58
N SER A 282 -24.93 -19.92 3.43
CA SER A 282 -24.40 -19.20 4.60
C SER A 282 -25.24 -19.38 5.85
N ILE A 283 -24.54 -19.53 6.98
CA ILE A 283 -25.14 -19.50 8.32
C ILE A 283 -24.74 -18.17 8.96
N LEU A 284 -25.70 -17.45 9.51
CA LEU A 284 -25.45 -16.24 10.28
C LEU A 284 -25.62 -16.53 11.77
N PHE A 285 -24.52 -16.42 12.49
CA PHE A 285 -24.45 -16.61 13.93
C PHE A 285 -24.65 -15.30 14.67
N MET A 286 -25.59 -15.30 15.62
CA MET A 286 -25.83 -14.22 16.57
C MET A 286 -26.13 -14.81 17.95
N ASN A 287 -26.07 -13.98 18.99
CA ASN A 287 -26.47 -14.42 20.32
C ASN A 287 -27.96 -14.81 20.37
N LYS A 288 -28.29 -15.86 21.13
CA LYS A 288 -29.67 -16.37 21.26
C LYS A 288 -30.69 -15.32 21.70
N ASP A 289 -30.30 -14.39 22.57
CA ASP A 289 -31.21 -13.38 23.13
C ASP A 289 -31.54 -12.33 22.07
N VAL A 290 -30.60 -12.05 21.16
CA VAL A 290 -30.82 -11.20 19.98
C VAL A 290 -31.78 -11.88 19.01
N ILE A 291 -31.57 -13.17 18.71
CA ILE A 291 -32.39 -13.93 17.77
C ILE A 291 -33.84 -14.06 18.25
N THR A 292 -34.01 -14.32 19.55
CA THR A 292 -35.34 -14.57 20.15
C THR A 292 -36.08 -13.30 20.56
N GLN A 293 -35.50 -12.12 20.36
CA GLN A 293 -36.11 -10.86 20.76
C GLN A 293 -37.42 -10.59 19.98
N GLN A 294 -38.55 -10.72 20.66
CA GLN A 294 -39.86 -10.42 20.10
C GLN A 294 -40.21 -8.94 20.32
N SER A 295 -39.76 -8.08 19.39
CA SER A 295 -40.15 -6.67 19.36
C SER A 295 -40.55 -6.24 17.95
N GLN A 296 -41.29 -5.13 17.81
CA GLN A 296 -41.60 -4.53 16.49
C GLN A 296 -40.35 -4.09 15.71
N GLN A 297 -39.17 -4.09 16.33
CA GLN A 297 -37.87 -3.72 15.76
C GLN A 297 -36.87 -4.88 15.90
N SER A 298 -37.29 -6.12 15.61
CA SER A 298 -36.33 -7.24 15.57
C SER A 298 -35.35 -7.08 14.40
N ILE A 299 -34.08 -7.40 14.65
CA ILE A 299 -33.02 -7.41 13.64
C ILE A 299 -33.24 -8.55 12.62
N ILE A 300 -33.85 -9.66 13.05
CA ILE A 300 -34.12 -10.80 12.17
C ILE A 300 -35.60 -10.79 11.77
N ARG A 301 -35.85 -10.80 10.47
CA ARG A 301 -37.15 -11.09 9.89
C ARG A 301 -37.15 -12.53 9.38
N PHE A 302 -37.71 -13.43 10.17
CA PHE A 302 -37.82 -14.83 9.76
C PHE A 302 -38.79 -15.00 8.59
N THR A 303 -38.30 -15.64 7.53
CA THR A 303 -39.10 -16.16 6.41
C THR A 303 -39.68 -17.52 6.78
N VAL A 304 -38.88 -18.33 7.47
CA VAL A 304 -39.29 -19.62 8.05
C VAL A 304 -38.72 -19.70 9.46
N THR A 305 -39.57 -19.90 10.48
CA THR A 305 -39.14 -20.10 11.87
C THR A 305 -39.40 -21.55 12.28
N PHE A 306 -38.41 -22.19 12.90
CA PHE A 306 -38.59 -23.50 13.50
C PHE A 306 -39.21 -23.38 14.88
N THR A 307 -40.06 -24.34 15.23
CA THR A 307 -40.63 -24.41 16.58
C THR A 307 -39.50 -24.67 17.57
N LYS A 308 -39.72 -24.34 18.85
CA LYS A 308 -38.71 -24.56 19.89
C LYS A 308 -38.24 -26.01 19.97
N ASP A 309 -39.13 -26.97 19.75
CA ASP A 309 -38.84 -28.40 19.85
C ASP A 309 -38.26 -28.98 18.53
N ASP A 310 -38.38 -28.24 17.42
CA ASP A 310 -37.92 -28.64 16.08
C ASP A 310 -36.68 -27.87 15.60
N ARG A 311 -36.04 -27.08 16.47
CA ARG A 311 -34.76 -26.43 16.16
C ARG A 311 -33.71 -27.48 15.80
N ILE A 312 -32.82 -27.13 14.89
CA ILE A 312 -31.84 -28.06 14.34
C ILE A 312 -30.51 -27.82 15.04
N GLY A 313 -30.07 -28.78 15.84
CA GLY A 313 -28.74 -28.76 16.45
C GLY A 313 -27.65 -28.70 15.37
N LEU A 314 -26.58 -27.94 15.63
CA LEU A 314 -25.44 -27.80 14.72
C LEU A 314 -24.71 -29.12 14.44
N ASP A 315 -24.94 -30.15 15.26
CA ASP A 315 -24.46 -31.52 15.07
C ASP A 315 -25.25 -32.31 14.01
N ASP A 316 -26.47 -31.88 13.63
CA ASP A 316 -27.23 -32.48 12.53
C ASP A 316 -26.77 -31.93 11.17
N ALA A 317 -25.51 -32.20 10.85
CA ALA A 317 -24.87 -31.74 9.62
C ALA A 317 -25.67 -32.09 8.35
N LYS A 318 -26.36 -33.24 8.35
CA LYS A 318 -27.16 -33.72 7.21
C LYS A 318 -28.38 -32.83 6.96
N ARG A 319 -29.13 -32.45 8.00
CA ARG A 319 -30.28 -31.54 7.83
C ARG A 319 -29.82 -30.14 7.44
N ILE A 320 -28.78 -29.64 8.10
CA ILE A 320 -28.25 -28.29 7.86
C ILE A 320 -27.76 -28.17 6.42
N ARG A 321 -27.00 -29.15 5.94
CA ARG A 321 -26.53 -29.20 4.56
C ARG A 321 -27.67 -29.03 3.55
N LYS A 322 -28.82 -29.68 3.76
CA LYS A 322 -29.99 -29.54 2.87
C LYS A 322 -30.55 -28.11 2.87
N LEU A 323 -30.58 -27.48 4.03
CA LEU A 323 -31.17 -26.16 4.22
C LEU A 323 -30.28 -25.03 3.69
N LEU A 324 -28.96 -25.24 3.57
CA LEU A 324 -28.04 -24.27 2.99
C LEU A 324 -28.43 -23.88 1.54
N GLU A 325 -29.03 -24.80 0.78
CA GLU A 325 -29.53 -24.57 -0.59
C GLU A 325 -30.62 -23.47 -0.68
N LEU A 326 -31.24 -23.11 0.46
CA LEU A 326 -32.28 -22.08 0.54
C LEU A 326 -31.72 -20.68 0.83
N THR A 327 -30.42 -20.57 1.12
CA THR A 327 -29.79 -19.31 1.54
C THR A 327 -29.32 -18.48 0.34
N ASN A 328 -29.27 -17.16 0.49
CA ASN A 328 -28.81 -16.23 -0.53
C ASN A 328 -28.24 -14.96 0.10
N VAL A 329 -26.91 -14.83 0.07
CA VAL A 329 -26.19 -13.68 0.66
C VAL A 329 -26.56 -12.37 -0.02
N ASP A 330 -26.72 -12.34 -1.36
CA ASP A 330 -27.06 -11.15 -2.14
C ASP A 330 -28.46 -10.59 -1.80
N LYS A 331 -29.28 -11.39 -1.12
CA LYS A 331 -30.62 -11.04 -0.65
C LYS A 331 -30.72 -11.02 0.88
N ASP A 332 -29.59 -11.03 1.59
CA ASP A 332 -29.50 -11.07 3.05
C ASP A 332 -30.26 -12.24 3.70
N LEU A 333 -30.44 -13.36 2.98
CA LEU A 333 -31.24 -14.50 3.43
C LEU A 333 -30.34 -15.63 3.94
N TYR A 334 -30.36 -15.90 5.24
CA TYR A 334 -29.42 -16.83 5.89
C TYR A 334 -30.13 -17.88 6.75
N LEU A 335 -29.45 -19.00 7.02
CA LEU A 335 -29.80 -19.81 8.19
C LEU A 335 -29.37 -19.06 9.45
N ILE A 336 -30.32 -18.74 10.31
CA ILE A 336 -30.08 -17.97 11.54
C ILE A 336 -29.83 -18.94 12.68
N ALA A 337 -28.66 -18.84 13.30
CA ALA A 337 -28.21 -19.76 14.34
C ALA A 337 -27.62 -19.02 15.54
N ASP A 338 -27.72 -19.64 16.72
CA ASP A 338 -26.79 -19.36 17.81
C ASP A 338 -25.62 -20.36 17.76
N GLU A 339 -24.81 -20.43 18.81
CA GLU A 339 -23.67 -21.34 18.86
C GLU A 339 -24.00 -22.84 18.97
N ASN A 340 -25.29 -23.19 19.15
CA ASN A 340 -25.76 -24.55 19.39
C ASN A 340 -26.73 -25.04 18.32
N GLU A 341 -27.67 -24.20 17.88
CA GLU A 341 -28.81 -24.61 17.05
C GLU A 341 -29.26 -23.53 16.04
N ILE A 342 -29.91 -23.97 14.98
CA ILE A 342 -30.54 -23.13 13.94
C ILE A 342 -32.01 -22.90 14.29
N TYR A 343 -32.41 -21.64 14.20
CA TYR A 343 -33.74 -21.13 14.53
C TYR A 343 -34.67 -21.05 13.31
N GLY A 344 -34.10 -20.98 12.11
CA GLY A 344 -34.85 -20.88 10.88
C GLY A 344 -34.10 -20.18 9.75
N LEU A 345 -34.83 -19.81 8.71
CA LEU A 345 -34.35 -19.02 7.57
C LEU A 345 -34.87 -17.58 7.70
N GLY A 346 -34.01 -16.58 7.65
CA GLY A 346 -34.40 -15.19 7.89
C GLY A 346 -33.57 -14.16 7.14
N GLU A 347 -34.20 -13.02 6.91
CA GLU A 347 -33.59 -11.79 6.39
C GLU A 347 -33.10 -10.92 7.55
N VAL A 348 -31.98 -10.22 7.36
CA VAL A 348 -31.39 -9.37 8.40
C VAL A 348 -31.65 -7.90 8.07
N ASN A 349 -32.19 -7.16 9.04
CA ASN A 349 -32.28 -5.71 8.96
C ASN A 349 -31.00 -5.08 9.52
N TRP A 350 -30.00 -4.92 8.65
CA TRP A 350 -28.68 -4.39 9.01
C TRP A 350 -28.71 -3.01 9.68
N ASN A 351 -29.74 -2.18 9.42
CA ASN A 351 -29.91 -0.88 10.10
C ASN A 351 -30.08 -0.99 11.63
N LEU A 352 -30.43 -2.18 12.13
CA LEU A 352 -30.64 -2.45 13.55
C LEU A 352 -29.45 -3.16 14.21
N GLN A 353 -28.36 -3.46 13.47
CA GLN A 353 -27.21 -4.21 13.99
C GLN A 353 -26.51 -3.48 15.13
N LYS A 354 -26.20 -2.18 15.01
CA LYS A 354 -25.74 -1.31 16.13
C LYS A 354 -24.76 -1.96 17.11
N GLY A 355 -23.70 -2.60 16.59
CA GLY A 355 -22.65 -3.23 17.41
C GLY A 355 -22.93 -4.68 17.84
N ILE A 356 -24.12 -5.22 17.54
CA ILE A 356 -24.44 -6.64 17.74
C ILE A 356 -23.45 -7.50 16.96
N LEU A 357 -22.82 -8.44 17.64
CA LEU A 357 -21.87 -9.34 17.02
C LEU A 357 -22.59 -10.31 16.08
N ALA A 358 -22.18 -10.29 14.81
CA ALA A 358 -22.72 -11.13 13.76
C ALA A 358 -21.57 -11.80 13.00
N PHE A 359 -21.44 -13.12 13.15
CA PHE A 359 -20.48 -13.91 12.39
C PHE A 359 -21.20 -14.68 11.30
N ARG A 360 -20.86 -14.38 10.06
CA ARG A 360 -21.35 -15.15 8.91
C ARG A 360 -20.34 -16.23 8.57
N LEU A 361 -20.85 -17.43 8.37
CA LEU A 361 -20.08 -18.57 7.90
C LEU A 361 -20.52 -18.85 6.47
N ASP A 362 -19.64 -18.57 5.51
CA ASP A 362 -19.90 -18.75 4.09
C ASP A 362 -19.31 -20.08 3.63
N PHE A 363 -20.17 -21.04 3.28
CA PHE A 363 -19.75 -22.29 2.64
C PHE A 363 -19.52 -22.02 1.16
N THR A 364 -18.31 -22.34 0.71
CA THR A 364 -17.83 -22.01 -0.63
C THR A 364 -17.27 -23.26 -1.31
N GLY A 365 -17.88 -24.41 -1.06
CA GLY A 365 -17.48 -25.68 -1.63
C GLY A 365 -17.11 -26.75 -0.62
N LEU A 366 -16.75 -27.93 -1.14
CA LEU A 366 -16.47 -29.11 -0.32
C LEU A 366 -15.26 -28.87 0.61
N SER A 367 -15.49 -29.00 1.92
CA SER A 367 -14.50 -28.73 2.97
C SER A 367 -13.87 -27.34 2.89
N LYS A 368 -14.63 -26.36 2.38
CA LYS A 368 -14.20 -24.97 2.16
C LYS A 368 -15.24 -23.99 2.72
N TYR A 369 -14.80 -23.08 3.56
CA TYR A 369 -15.68 -22.06 4.14
C TYR A 369 -14.90 -20.87 4.70
N ASN A 370 -15.56 -19.72 4.78
CA ASN A 370 -15.02 -18.48 5.32
C ASN A 370 -15.75 -18.08 6.59
N LEU A 371 -15.02 -17.67 7.62
CA LEU A 371 -15.58 -16.99 8.76
C LEU A 371 -15.47 -15.48 8.57
N VAL A 372 -16.60 -14.80 8.52
CA VAL A 372 -16.73 -13.38 8.17
C VAL A 372 -17.40 -12.64 9.32
N LEU A 373 -16.83 -11.53 9.75
CA LEU A 373 -17.49 -10.57 10.63
C LEU A 373 -18.29 -9.59 9.76
N VAL A 374 -19.60 -9.48 10.01
CA VAL A 374 -20.47 -8.56 9.26
C VAL A 374 -20.92 -7.45 10.20
N ARG A 375 -20.75 -6.19 9.76
CA ARG A 375 -21.14 -5.00 10.52
C ARG A 375 -21.63 -3.87 9.62
N THR A 376 -22.29 -2.88 10.21
CA THR A 376 -22.66 -1.65 9.51
C THR A 376 -21.89 -0.45 10.05
N GLU A 377 -21.39 0.42 9.17
CA GLU A 377 -20.80 1.71 9.53
C GLU A 377 -21.50 2.87 8.79
N PRO A 378 -21.53 4.09 9.36
CA PRO A 378 -22.08 5.26 8.67
C PRO A 378 -21.25 5.66 7.45
N GLU A 379 -21.89 5.84 6.30
CA GLU A 379 -21.24 6.37 5.09
C GLU A 379 -21.48 7.88 4.98
N PHE A 380 -20.45 8.68 5.28
CA PHE A 380 -20.57 10.15 5.32
C PHE A 380 -20.48 10.82 3.94
N ALA A 381 -19.98 10.10 2.92
CA ALA A 381 -19.69 10.65 1.60
C ALA A 381 -20.94 10.91 0.73
N SER A 382 -22.07 10.27 1.01
CA SER A 382 -23.26 10.32 0.14
C SER A 382 -24.16 11.54 0.35
N GLY A 383 -23.86 12.39 1.35
CA GLY A 383 -24.69 13.56 1.68
C GLY A 383 -26.14 13.15 1.95
N GLY A 384 -26.37 12.56 3.13
CA GLY A 384 -27.67 11.98 3.53
C GLY A 384 -28.89 12.78 3.07
N LYS A 385 -29.88 12.08 2.53
CA LYS A 385 -31.07 12.72 1.94
C LYS A 385 -32.11 13.01 3.00
N LEU A 386 -32.61 14.25 3.01
CA LEU A 386 -33.77 14.65 3.80
C LEU A 386 -35.05 14.29 3.04
N PHE A 387 -35.78 13.30 3.54
CA PHE A 387 -37.10 12.92 3.05
C PHE A 387 -38.17 13.66 3.84
N VAL A 388 -39.27 14.04 3.17
CA VAL A 388 -40.46 14.57 3.84
C VAL A 388 -41.62 13.64 3.49
N GLU A 389 -42.00 12.79 4.43
CA GLU A 389 -43.19 11.92 4.34
C GLU A 389 -44.14 12.29 5.49
N ASP A 390 -45.43 12.46 5.18
CA ASP A 390 -46.49 12.76 6.15
C ASP A 390 -46.18 13.94 7.11
N GLN A 391 -45.66 15.05 6.58
CA GLN A 391 -45.21 16.24 7.34
C GLN A 391 -44.07 15.98 8.33
N LYS A 392 -43.46 14.79 8.34
CA LYS A 392 -42.23 14.50 9.10
C LYS A 392 -41.03 14.61 8.17
N LYS A 393 -40.05 15.41 8.61
CA LYS A 393 -38.71 15.45 8.02
C LYS A 393 -37.92 14.26 8.57
N VAL A 394 -37.52 13.32 7.72
CA VAL A 394 -36.71 12.15 8.05
C VAL A 394 -35.37 12.27 7.34
N TYR A 395 -34.29 12.32 8.10
CA TYR A 395 -32.94 12.27 7.57
C TYR A 395 -32.51 10.80 7.50
N ARG A 396 -32.18 10.28 6.31
CA ARG A 396 -31.53 8.97 6.17
C ARG A 396 -30.04 9.18 5.91
N SER A 397 -29.20 8.72 6.84
CA SER A 397 -27.79 8.45 6.58
C SER A 397 -27.68 7.11 5.85
N ASP A 398 -26.85 7.04 4.82
CA ASP A 398 -26.54 5.75 4.20
C ASP A 398 -25.60 4.97 5.14
N LEU A 399 -25.86 3.68 5.31
CA LEU A 399 -25.02 2.75 6.06
C LEU A 399 -24.30 1.86 5.04
N SER A 400 -22.99 1.72 5.19
CA SER A 400 -22.21 0.74 4.44
C SER A 400 -22.16 -0.58 5.21
N LEU A 401 -22.32 -1.69 4.48
CA LEU A 401 -22.09 -3.02 5.03
C LEU A 401 -20.59 -3.33 4.91
N ILE A 402 -19.95 -3.63 6.03
CA ILE A 402 -18.55 -4.01 6.08
C ILE A 402 -18.46 -5.48 6.44
N GLU A 403 -17.84 -6.23 5.54
CA GLU A 403 -17.62 -7.66 5.65
C GLU A 403 -16.12 -7.89 5.80
N THR A 404 -15.69 -8.29 7.00
CA THR A 404 -14.28 -8.57 7.27
C THR A 404 -14.06 -10.06 7.35
N LYS A 405 -13.31 -10.63 6.41
CA LYS A 405 -12.93 -12.05 6.43
C LYS A 405 -11.90 -12.28 7.55
N LEU A 406 -12.27 -13.02 8.59
CA LEU A 406 -11.39 -13.28 9.74
C LEU A 406 -10.40 -14.42 9.46
N VAL A 407 -10.90 -15.51 8.87
CA VAL A 407 -10.09 -16.66 8.44
C VAL A 407 -10.86 -17.48 7.41
N ALA A 408 -10.17 -17.99 6.40
CA ALA A 408 -10.70 -18.97 5.46
C ALA A 408 -10.18 -20.38 5.84
N ILE A 409 -11.02 -21.41 5.72
CA ILE A 409 -10.63 -22.80 5.94
C ILE A 409 -10.77 -23.58 4.65
N SER A 410 -9.70 -24.31 4.26
CA SER A 410 -9.68 -25.19 3.10
C SER A 410 -9.08 -26.53 3.49
N PHE A 411 -9.89 -27.59 3.46
CA PHE A 411 -9.51 -28.93 3.92
C PHE A 411 -8.87 -28.90 5.33
N LYS A 412 -9.55 -28.21 6.25
CA LYS A 412 -9.12 -27.94 7.65
C LYS A 412 -7.94 -26.99 7.81
N ASN A 413 -7.29 -26.55 6.75
CA ASN A 413 -6.13 -25.67 6.83
C ASN A 413 -6.59 -24.21 6.77
N PRO A 414 -6.17 -23.35 7.71
CA PRO A 414 -6.48 -21.92 7.66
C PRO A 414 -5.67 -21.20 6.58
N LYS A 415 -6.28 -20.17 6.01
CA LYS A 415 -5.76 -19.28 4.98
C LYS A 415 -6.09 -17.82 5.33
N LEU A 416 -5.18 -16.91 4.97
CA LEU A 416 -5.35 -15.47 5.15
C LEU A 416 -5.14 -14.74 3.82
N GLY A 417 -6.05 -13.83 3.51
CA GLY A 417 -6.05 -13.08 2.26
C GLY A 417 -6.44 -13.89 1.02
N GLU A 418 -6.33 -13.26 -0.15
CA GLU A 418 -6.55 -13.92 -1.43
C GLU A 418 -5.23 -14.51 -1.97
N GLU A 419 -5.11 -15.85 -2.04
CA GLU A 419 -3.94 -16.43 -2.70
C GLU A 419 -4.06 -16.31 -4.22
N GLY A 420 -2.99 -15.82 -4.85
CA GLY A 420 -2.55 -16.32 -6.15
C GLY A 420 -2.95 -15.54 -7.39
N TYR A 421 -4.00 -14.71 -7.38
CA TYR A 421 -4.40 -13.92 -8.55
C TYR A 421 -4.45 -12.42 -8.28
N SER A 422 -3.63 -11.73 -9.05
CA SER A 422 -3.86 -10.34 -9.42
C SER A 422 -3.88 -10.28 -10.95
N SER A 423 -4.57 -9.32 -11.53
CA SER A 423 -4.63 -9.20 -12.99
C SER A 423 -3.27 -8.94 -13.61
N GLU A 424 -2.38 -8.30 -12.87
CA GLU A 424 -0.99 -8.06 -13.23
C GLU A 424 -0.24 -9.39 -13.35
N LYS A 425 -0.39 -10.28 -12.35
CA LYS A 425 0.25 -11.61 -12.36
C LYS A 425 -0.28 -12.49 -13.49
N PHE A 426 -1.59 -12.49 -13.74
CA PHE A 426 -2.17 -13.25 -14.82
C PHE A 426 -1.71 -12.75 -16.20
N THR A 427 -1.68 -11.44 -16.37
CA THR A 427 -1.17 -10.76 -17.57
C THR A 427 0.30 -11.11 -17.82
N ALA A 428 1.15 -11.03 -16.79
CA ALA A 428 2.56 -11.39 -16.88
C ALA A 428 2.77 -12.86 -17.28
N LEU A 429 1.99 -13.78 -16.71
CA LEU A 429 2.06 -15.20 -17.06
C LEU A 429 1.69 -15.46 -18.52
N LEU A 430 0.61 -14.84 -19.01
CA LEU A 430 0.19 -14.96 -20.42
C LEU A 430 1.25 -14.41 -21.38
N ARG A 431 1.86 -13.26 -21.05
CA ARG A 431 2.95 -12.69 -21.84
C ARG A 431 4.15 -13.61 -21.84
N ASN A 432 4.68 -13.98 -20.68
CA ASN A 432 5.86 -14.85 -20.60
C ASN A 432 5.66 -16.21 -21.30
N THR A 433 4.44 -16.72 -21.29
CA THR A 433 4.13 -18.00 -21.95
C THR A 433 3.97 -17.86 -23.46
N PHE A 434 3.41 -16.75 -23.96
CA PHE A 434 3.02 -16.58 -25.37
C PHE A 434 3.68 -15.38 -26.10
N LEU A 435 4.72 -14.75 -25.51
CA LEU A 435 5.30 -13.45 -25.92
C LEU A 435 5.58 -13.32 -27.42
N GLU A 436 6.14 -14.37 -28.02
CA GLU A 436 6.60 -14.40 -29.42
C GLU A 436 5.45 -14.33 -30.44
N GLU A 437 4.21 -14.62 -30.04
CA GLU A 437 3.05 -14.71 -30.94
C GLU A 437 2.34 -13.36 -31.16
N TYR A 438 2.63 -12.36 -30.33
CA TYR A 438 1.78 -11.17 -30.25
C TYR A 438 2.06 -10.08 -31.28
N GLY A 439 3.22 -10.08 -31.97
CA GLY A 439 3.55 -9.24 -33.15
C GLY A 439 3.50 -7.71 -32.97
N ASP A 440 2.33 -7.17 -32.60
CA ASP A 440 2.00 -5.78 -32.30
C ASP A 440 1.47 -5.66 -30.85
N TYR A 441 2.12 -4.78 -30.10
CA TYR A 441 1.83 -4.51 -28.69
C TYR A 441 0.37 -4.07 -28.42
N GLY A 442 -0.23 -3.27 -29.30
CA GLY A 442 -1.60 -2.74 -29.09
C GLY A 442 -2.67 -3.84 -29.17
N GLN A 443 -2.49 -4.79 -30.08
CA GLN A 443 -3.38 -5.95 -30.21
C GLN A 443 -3.14 -6.98 -29.08
N ALA A 444 -1.90 -7.13 -28.63
CA ALA A 444 -1.56 -7.97 -27.48
C ALA A 444 -2.31 -7.53 -26.21
N LYS A 445 -2.31 -6.23 -25.92
CA LYS A 445 -2.98 -5.63 -24.76
C LYS A 445 -4.48 -5.92 -24.77
N GLN A 446 -5.18 -5.66 -25.89
CA GLN A 446 -6.62 -5.93 -26.00
C GLN A 446 -6.97 -7.42 -25.84
N LYS A 447 -6.13 -8.32 -26.34
CA LYS A 447 -6.31 -9.78 -26.19
C LYS A 447 -6.12 -10.22 -24.75
N ILE A 448 -5.08 -9.72 -24.07
CA ILE A 448 -4.80 -10.04 -22.67
C ILE A 448 -5.87 -9.45 -21.73
N GLU A 449 -6.27 -8.18 -21.92
CA GLU A 449 -7.36 -7.55 -21.15
C GLU A 449 -8.67 -8.33 -21.31
N ARG A 450 -8.94 -8.84 -22.51
CA ARG A 450 -10.10 -9.71 -22.75
C ARG A 450 -9.99 -11.02 -21.98
N LEU A 451 -8.83 -11.69 -22.04
CA LEU A 451 -8.60 -12.93 -21.29
C LEU A 451 -8.67 -12.70 -19.78
N ASP A 452 -8.14 -11.58 -19.27
CA ASP A 452 -8.22 -11.20 -17.86
C ASP A 452 -9.67 -10.97 -17.44
N LEU A 453 -10.43 -10.21 -18.23
CA LEU A 453 -11.85 -10.00 -17.99
C LEU A 453 -12.63 -11.32 -18.00
N ILE A 454 -12.29 -12.27 -18.90
CA ILE A 454 -12.87 -13.61 -18.88
C ILE A 454 -12.56 -14.33 -17.56
N VAL A 455 -11.32 -14.28 -17.08
CA VAL A 455 -10.94 -14.89 -15.79
C VAL A 455 -11.67 -14.22 -14.63
N ARG A 456 -11.72 -12.88 -14.57
CA ARG A 456 -12.48 -12.13 -13.55
C ARG A 456 -13.96 -12.52 -13.56
N LYS A 457 -14.58 -12.63 -14.74
CA LYS A 457 -15.98 -13.08 -14.86
C LYS A 457 -16.17 -14.55 -14.52
N ALA A 458 -15.17 -15.39 -14.79
CA ALA A 458 -15.16 -16.77 -14.35
C ALA A 458 -15.04 -16.90 -12.82
N ARG A 459 -14.42 -15.92 -12.12
CA ARG A 459 -14.39 -15.87 -10.64
C ARG A 459 -15.77 -15.62 -10.02
N GLU A 460 -16.71 -15.04 -10.75
CA GLU A 460 -18.10 -14.88 -10.28
C GLU A 460 -18.83 -16.23 -10.16
N GLN A 461 -18.27 -17.32 -10.71
CA GLN A 461 -18.85 -18.65 -10.64
C GLN A 461 -18.69 -19.23 -9.23
N LYS A 462 -19.79 -19.74 -8.68
CA LYS A 462 -19.81 -20.38 -7.35
C LYS A 462 -19.15 -21.76 -7.40
N HIS A 463 -19.12 -22.41 -8.56
CA HIS A 463 -18.48 -23.71 -8.74
C HIS A 463 -17.05 -23.62 -9.28
N GLY A 464 -16.23 -24.64 -9.01
CA GLY A 464 -14.84 -24.65 -9.43
C GLY A 464 -14.75 -24.65 -10.95
N THR A 465 -14.02 -23.69 -11.50
CA THR A 465 -13.90 -23.42 -12.93
C THR A 465 -12.45 -23.59 -13.38
N MET A 466 -12.25 -24.03 -14.61
CA MET A 466 -10.94 -24.05 -15.22
C MET A 466 -10.98 -23.32 -16.56
N VAL A 467 -10.01 -22.43 -16.78
CA VAL A 467 -9.83 -21.72 -18.04
C VAL A 467 -8.49 -22.17 -18.61
N VAL A 468 -8.50 -22.74 -19.81
CA VAL A 468 -7.30 -23.22 -20.51
C VAL A 468 -7.06 -22.32 -21.69
N ILE A 469 -5.83 -21.80 -21.79
CA ILE A 469 -5.42 -20.87 -22.84
C ILE A 469 -4.21 -21.48 -23.53
N THR A 470 -4.28 -21.63 -24.85
CA THR A 470 -3.15 -22.02 -25.71
C THR A 470 -3.10 -21.14 -26.95
N ASN A 471 -2.07 -21.27 -27.77
CA ASN A 471 -2.11 -20.63 -29.08
C ASN A 471 -3.18 -21.26 -29.99
N ARG A 472 -3.57 -20.53 -31.04
CA ARG A 472 -4.66 -20.92 -31.93
C ARG A 472 -4.43 -22.30 -32.56
N THR A 473 -3.22 -22.54 -33.08
CA THR A 473 -2.88 -23.83 -33.71
C THR A 473 -3.00 -24.98 -32.71
N THR A 474 -2.49 -24.80 -31.49
CA THR A 474 -2.61 -25.80 -30.42
C THR A 474 -4.07 -26.01 -30.01
N ALA A 475 -4.88 -24.95 -29.96
CA ALA A 475 -6.30 -25.05 -29.65
C ALA A 475 -7.03 -25.87 -30.71
N GLU A 476 -6.81 -25.60 -32.00
CA GLU A 476 -7.40 -26.34 -33.11
C GLU A 476 -7.00 -27.83 -33.09
N GLU A 477 -5.72 -28.13 -32.84
CA GLU A 477 -5.21 -29.51 -32.72
C GLU A 477 -5.79 -30.25 -31.51
N GLU A 478 -5.77 -29.64 -30.32
CA GLU A 478 -6.27 -30.28 -29.11
C GLU A 478 -7.80 -30.44 -29.15
N MET A 479 -8.54 -29.51 -29.76
CA MET A 479 -9.99 -29.68 -29.94
C MET A 479 -10.35 -30.79 -30.92
N ALA A 480 -9.49 -31.09 -31.90
CA ALA A 480 -9.65 -32.27 -32.75
C ALA A 480 -9.42 -33.58 -31.95
N SER A 481 -8.40 -33.59 -31.09
CA SER A 481 -8.02 -34.74 -30.25
C SER A 481 -9.02 -35.01 -29.12
N LEU A 482 -9.45 -33.96 -28.43
CA LEU A 482 -10.35 -33.99 -27.27
C LEU A 482 -11.82 -33.87 -27.67
N ARG A 483 -12.15 -33.94 -28.96
CA ARG A 483 -13.52 -33.71 -29.48
C ARG A 483 -14.61 -34.53 -28.80
N LYS A 484 -14.30 -35.77 -28.39
CA LYS A 484 -15.26 -36.66 -27.69
C LYS A 484 -15.35 -36.40 -26.19
N GLN A 485 -14.46 -35.58 -25.66
CA GLN A 485 -14.27 -35.24 -24.24
C GLN A 485 -14.52 -33.74 -24.00
N SER A 486 -15.21 -33.07 -24.91
CA SER A 486 -15.57 -31.65 -24.84
C SER A 486 -16.90 -31.39 -25.53
N THR A 487 -17.43 -30.17 -25.40
CA THR A 487 -18.47 -29.62 -26.26
C THR A 487 -17.84 -28.60 -27.21
N PRO A 488 -17.44 -28.99 -28.43
CA PRO A 488 -16.87 -28.08 -29.41
C PRO A 488 -17.91 -27.06 -29.86
N ILE A 489 -17.48 -25.82 -30.04
CA ILE A 489 -18.31 -24.74 -30.59
C ILE A 489 -17.61 -24.16 -31.82
N GLU A 490 -18.32 -23.32 -32.57
CA GLU A 490 -17.66 -22.51 -33.60
C GLU A 490 -16.72 -21.51 -32.90
N PRO A 491 -15.41 -21.48 -33.25
CA PRO A 491 -14.47 -20.57 -32.60
C PRO A 491 -14.89 -19.11 -32.75
N GLY A 492 -15.04 -18.43 -31.62
CA GLY A 492 -15.42 -17.03 -31.64
C GLY A 492 -15.36 -16.36 -30.28
N LEU A 493 -15.47 -15.03 -30.28
CA LEU A 493 -15.48 -14.22 -29.07
C LEU A 493 -16.77 -14.44 -28.29
N ILE A 494 -16.61 -14.57 -26.97
CA ILE A 494 -17.72 -14.71 -26.05
C ILE A 494 -17.87 -13.41 -25.27
N ASN A 495 -19.11 -12.93 -25.12
CA ASN A 495 -19.40 -11.81 -24.24
C ASN A 495 -19.01 -12.19 -22.80
N PRO A 496 -18.12 -11.43 -22.13
CA PRO A 496 -17.66 -11.74 -20.77
C PRO A 496 -18.79 -11.94 -19.75
N GLU A 497 -19.93 -11.26 -19.90
CA GLU A 497 -21.10 -11.44 -19.02
C GLU A 497 -21.71 -12.85 -19.07
N TYR A 498 -21.42 -13.62 -20.13
CA TYR A 498 -21.87 -15.00 -20.28
C TYR A 498 -20.88 -16.04 -19.77
N ILE A 499 -19.64 -15.64 -19.45
CA ILE A 499 -18.60 -16.58 -19.00
C ILE A 499 -19.05 -17.36 -17.78
N LYS A 500 -19.65 -16.70 -16.79
CA LYS A 500 -20.18 -17.38 -15.59
C LYS A 500 -21.19 -18.48 -15.93
N PHE A 501 -21.98 -18.36 -17.00
CA PHE A 501 -22.94 -19.40 -17.37
C PHE A 501 -22.27 -20.55 -18.13
N LEU A 502 -21.29 -20.24 -18.97
CA LEU A 502 -20.58 -21.24 -19.77
C LEU A 502 -19.64 -22.10 -18.92
N THR A 503 -19.04 -21.49 -17.89
CA THR A 503 -18.20 -22.18 -16.92
C THR A 503 -19.00 -22.97 -15.86
N ALA A 504 -20.34 -22.92 -15.90
CA ALA A 504 -21.18 -23.77 -15.07
C ALA A 504 -21.15 -25.25 -15.51
N ILE A 505 -20.73 -25.52 -16.74
CA ILE A 505 -20.52 -26.87 -17.25
C ILE A 505 -19.20 -27.41 -16.69
N ASP A 506 -19.24 -28.63 -16.13
CA ASP A 506 -18.04 -29.25 -15.56
C ASP A 506 -16.96 -29.52 -16.62
N GLY A 507 -15.70 -29.28 -16.27
CA GLY A 507 -14.57 -29.24 -17.19
C GLY A 507 -14.03 -27.82 -17.41
N ALA A 508 -13.16 -27.66 -18.40
CA ALA A 508 -12.53 -26.38 -18.71
C ALA A 508 -13.28 -25.65 -19.84
N ILE A 509 -13.25 -24.31 -19.80
CA ILE A 509 -13.44 -23.50 -21.02
C ILE A 509 -12.10 -23.39 -21.72
N TYR A 510 -12.08 -23.63 -23.03
CA TYR A 510 -10.85 -23.69 -23.83
C TYR A 510 -10.79 -22.52 -24.79
N LEU A 511 -9.82 -21.64 -24.59
CA LEU A 511 -9.61 -20.39 -25.30
C LEU A 511 -8.29 -20.43 -26.07
N ASP A 512 -8.23 -19.69 -27.16
CA ASP A 512 -6.95 -19.31 -27.77
C ASP A 512 -6.41 -17.97 -27.23
N THR A 513 -5.18 -17.63 -27.60
CA THR A 513 -4.52 -16.35 -27.26
C THR A 513 -5.21 -15.11 -27.82
N ASP A 514 -6.17 -15.26 -28.75
CA ASP A 514 -7.01 -14.15 -29.26
C ASP A 514 -8.28 -13.93 -28.41
N GLY A 515 -8.54 -14.83 -27.46
CA GLY A 515 -9.75 -14.87 -26.65
C GLY A 515 -10.95 -15.50 -27.36
N ASN A 516 -10.74 -16.23 -28.46
CA ASN A 516 -11.79 -17.03 -29.06
C ASN A 516 -11.96 -18.32 -28.25
N CYS A 517 -13.21 -18.65 -27.94
CA CYS A 517 -13.54 -19.91 -27.29
C CYS A 517 -13.74 -20.99 -28.34
N HIS A 518 -13.04 -22.12 -28.18
CA HIS A 518 -13.11 -23.25 -29.10
C HIS A 518 -13.98 -24.38 -28.56
N ALA A 519 -14.08 -24.53 -27.23
CA ALA A 519 -14.96 -25.50 -26.59
C ALA A 519 -15.28 -25.15 -25.13
N ILE A 520 -16.38 -25.73 -24.65
CA ILE A 520 -16.82 -25.67 -23.25
C ILE A 520 -16.90 -27.08 -22.66
N GLY A 521 -16.73 -27.20 -21.34
CA GLY A 521 -16.76 -28.50 -20.65
C GLY A 521 -15.66 -29.46 -21.10
N VAL A 522 -14.45 -28.95 -21.36
CA VAL A 522 -13.32 -29.77 -21.82
C VAL A 522 -12.74 -30.57 -20.66
N ILE A 523 -12.75 -31.90 -20.79
CA ILE A 523 -12.07 -32.81 -19.87
C ILE A 523 -10.63 -32.96 -20.34
N LEU A 524 -9.70 -32.41 -19.55
CA LEU A 524 -8.27 -32.49 -19.85
C LEU A 524 -7.74 -33.89 -19.58
N ASP A 525 -6.97 -34.43 -20.53
CA ASP A 525 -6.27 -35.70 -20.43
C ASP A 525 -4.80 -35.52 -19.96
N GLY A 526 -4.16 -36.62 -19.57
CA GLY A 526 -2.75 -36.58 -19.13
C GLY A 526 -2.36 -37.82 -18.35
N ILE A 527 -1.08 -38.20 -18.43
CA ILE A 527 -0.56 -39.40 -17.77
C ILE A 527 -0.07 -39.03 -16.37
N SER A 528 -0.41 -39.84 -15.36
CA SER A 528 0.13 -39.69 -14.01
C SER A 528 1.63 -39.98 -14.01
N LYS A 529 2.43 -39.07 -13.45
CA LYS A 529 3.88 -39.22 -13.30
C LYS A 529 4.28 -38.97 -11.85
N ASP A 530 5.36 -39.62 -11.42
CA ASP A 530 5.91 -39.41 -10.09
C ASP A 530 6.38 -37.95 -9.93
N GLY A 531 6.02 -37.29 -8.83
CA GLY A 531 6.29 -35.87 -8.58
C GLY A 531 5.42 -34.84 -9.33
N VAL A 532 4.40 -35.26 -10.09
CA VAL A 532 3.47 -34.33 -10.79
C VAL A 532 2.09 -34.34 -10.12
N GLY A 533 1.69 -33.19 -9.57
CA GLY A 533 0.43 -33.02 -8.84
C GLY A 533 0.61 -33.07 -7.32
N ASP A 534 -0.45 -32.72 -6.59
CA ASP A 534 -0.47 -32.67 -5.13
C ASP A 534 -1.79 -33.29 -4.63
N ALA A 535 -1.69 -34.39 -3.87
CA ALA A 535 -2.84 -35.12 -3.34
C ALA A 535 -3.66 -34.30 -2.32
N SER A 536 -3.07 -33.23 -1.76
CA SER A 536 -3.78 -32.29 -0.89
C SER A 536 -4.57 -31.23 -1.67
N ARG A 537 -4.38 -31.14 -3.00
CA ARG A 537 -5.07 -30.22 -3.91
C ARG A 537 -6.20 -30.94 -4.67
N GLY A 538 -7.13 -30.17 -5.23
CA GLY A 538 -8.33 -30.70 -5.90
C GLY A 538 -8.07 -31.41 -7.23
N ALA A 539 -9.06 -32.17 -7.72
CA ALA A 539 -8.98 -32.92 -8.98
C ALA A 539 -8.66 -32.02 -10.19
N ARG A 540 -9.22 -30.80 -10.24
CA ARG A 540 -8.94 -29.80 -11.29
C ARG A 540 -7.47 -29.41 -11.31
N TYR A 541 -6.88 -29.15 -10.14
CA TYR A 541 -5.45 -28.86 -10.01
C TYR A 541 -4.57 -30.01 -10.53
N ASN A 542 -4.87 -31.23 -10.10
CA ASN A 542 -4.11 -32.40 -10.53
C ASN A 542 -4.29 -32.73 -12.01
N SER A 543 -5.47 -32.50 -12.59
CA SER A 543 -5.71 -32.65 -14.02
C SER A 543 -4.99 -31.57 -14.85
N ALA A 544 -4.99 -30.32 -14.39
CA ALA A 544 -4.26 -29.22 -15.04
C ALA A 544 -2.75 -29.48 -15.09
N HIS A 545 -2.13 -29.92 -13.99
CA HIS A 545 -0.71 -30.26 -13.95
C HIS A 545 -0.36 -31.42 -14.90
N ARG A 546 -1.18 -32.47 -14.93
CA ARG A 546 -0.99 -33.61 -15.86
C ARG A 546 -1.11 -33.20 -17.32
N TYR A 547 -2.10 -32.35 -17.64
CA TYR A 547 -2.31 -31.83 -19.00
C TYR A 547 -1.18 -30.92 -19.46
N LEU A 548 -0.74 -29.98 -18.62
CA LEU A 548 0.43 -29.14 -18.92
C LEU A 548 1.67 -30.01 -19.18
N HIS A 549 1.87 -31.06 -18.39
CA HIS A 549 3.01 -31.98 -18.59
C HIS A 549 2.88 -32.79 -19.89
N LYS A 550 1.68 -33.25 -20.27
CA LYS A 550 1.40 -33.87 -21.58
C LYS A 550 1.82 -32.95 -22.74
N LEU A 551 1.42 -31.67 -22.69
CA LEU A 551 1.78 -30.69 -23.72
C LEU A 551 3.29 -30.45 -23.78
N LYS A 552 3.98 -30.45 -22.63
CA LYS A 552 5.46 -30.36 -22.57
C LYS A 552 6.16 -31.62 -23.10
N ASP A 553 5.62 -32.81 -22.86
CA ASP A 553 6.22 -34.11 -23.20
C ASP A 553 6.08 -34.54 -24.66
N ALA A 554 5.12 -33.98 -25.40
CA ALA A 554 4.97 -34.23 -26.84
C ALA A 554 6.28 -33.99 -27.64
N ARG A 555 7.25 -33.31 -27.02
CA ARG A 555 8.65 -33.10 -27.42
C ARG A 555 9.55 -34.36 -27.42
N GLN A 556 9.31 -35.36 -26.57
CA GLN A 556 10.24 -36.48 -26.36
C GLN A 556 9.96 -37.71 -27.24
N GLN A 557 8.71 -37.93 -27.66
CA GLN A 557 8.32 -39.15 -28.41
C GLN A 557 8.60 -39.10 -29.92
N LYS A 558 8.80 -37.91 -30.51
CA LYS A 558 9.10 -37.75 -31.96
C LYS A 558 10.58 -37.55 -32.30
N LYS A 559 11.49 -37.68 -31.33
CA LYS A 559 12.96 -37.65 -31.56
C LYS A 559 13.51 -38.95 -32.16
N SER A 560 12.71 -40.01 -32.27
CA SER A 560 13.12 -41.31 -32.82
C SER A 560 12.88 -41.48 -34.32
N ASP A 561 12.18 -40.55 -34.98
CA ASP A 561 11.91 -40.61 -36.42
C ASP A 561 12.71 -39.51 -37.14
N GLU A 562 13.57 -39.89 -38.10
CA GLU A 562 14.57 -39.03 -38.76
C GLU A 562 13.99 -37.91 -39.66
N GLN A 563 12.70 -37.60 -39.56
CA GLN A 563 12.04 -36.50 -40.27
C GLN A 563 11.08 -35.77 -39.33
N ALA A 564 11.62 -35.05 -38.35
CA ALA A 564 10.86 -34.12 -37.52
C ALA A 564 11.18 -32.68 -37.95
N GLU A 565 10.30 -32.12 -38.77
CA GLU A 565 10.08 -30.68 -38.91
C GLU A 565 10.05 -30.05 -37.50
N CYS A 566 10.59 -28.84 -37.32
CA CYS A 566 10.70 -28.17 -36.02
C CYS A 566 9.34 -28.07 -35.31
N VAL A 567 8.98 -29.07 -34.48
CA VAL A 567 7.75 -29.03 -33.70
C VAL A 567 7.96 -28.03 -32.56
N GLU A 568 7.32 -26.88 -32.71
CA GLU A 568 7.30 -25.81 -31.73
C GLU A 568 6.71 -26.32 -30.40
N GLN A 569 7.28 -25.86 -29.28
CA GLN A 569 6.82 -26.27 -27.95
C GLN A 569 5.38 -25.78 -27.72
N LYS A 570 4.43 -26.69 -27.48
CA LYS A 570 3.05 -26.34 -27.15
C LYS A 570 3.00 -25.58 -25.82
N LYS A 571 2.78 -24.28 -25.89
CA LYS A 571 2.64 -23.35 -24.76
C LYS A 571 1.22 -23.41 -24.20
N CYS A 572 1.07 -23.33 -22.88
CA CYS A 572 -0.22 -23.43 -22.21
C CYS A 572 -0.22 -22.67 -20.88
N VAL A 573 -1.27 -21.88 -20.65
CA VAL A 573 -1.61 -21.29 -19.36
C VAL A 573 -2.94 -21.88 -18.92
N ILE A 574 -3.01 -22.30 -17.65
CA ILE A 574 -4.23 -22.83 -17.06
C ILE A 574 -4.53 -22.01 -15.82
N VAL A 575 -5.74 -21.44 -15.77
CA VAL A 575 -6.28 -20.78 -14.60
C VAL A 575 -7.24 -21.73 -13.93
N ILE A 576 -7.00 -22.03 -12.66
CA ILE A 576 -7.91 -22.82 -11.85
C ILE A 576 -8.54 -21.87 -10.86
N ILE A 577 -9.85 -21.73 -10.95
CA ILE A 577 -10.66 -20.96 -10.04
C ILE A 577 -11.37 -21.98 -9.17
N SER A 578 -11.04 -22.05 -7.90
CA SER A 578 -11.74 -22.96 -7.01
C SER A 578 -13.04 -22.35 -6.48
N GLU A 579 -13.89 -23.22 -5.94
CA GLU A 579 -15.23 -22.89 -5.42
C GLU A 579 -15.22 -21.76 -4.36
N ASP A 580 -14.07 -21.55 -3.70
CA ASP A 580 -13.78 -20.53 -2.69
C ASP A 580 -13.20 -19.23 -3.27
N GLY A 581 -13.24 -19.05 -4.58
CA GLY A 581 -12.77 -17.84 -5.27
C GLY A 581 -11.25 -17.69 -5.34
N MET A 582 -10.50 -18.67 -4.80
CA MET A 582 -9.04 -18.75 -4.93
C MET A 582 -8.67 -19.09 -6.37
N VAL A 583 -7.58 -18.50 -6.84
CA VAL A 583 -7.17 -18.63 -8.23
C VAL A 583 -5.71 -19.04 -8.30
N ASP A 584 -5.49 -20.25 -8.79
CA ASP A 584 -4.17 -20.78 -9.08
C ASP A 584 -3.85 -20.56 -10.57
N LEU A 585 -2.66 -20.02 -10.82
CA LEU A 585 -2.12 -19.78 -12.15
C LEU A 585 -1.03 -20.81 -12.45
N ILE A 586 -1.21 -21.59 -13.52
CA ILE A 586 -0.30 -22.65 -13.95
C ILE A 586 0.29 -22.29 -15.33
N PRO A 587 1.61 -22.43 -15.55
CA PRO A 587 2.63 -22.98 -14.63
C PRO A 587 2.95 -22.11 -13.40
N GLU A 588 3.14 -22.75 -12.25
CA GLU A 588 3.78 -22.12 -11.07
C GLU A 588 5.29 -21.96 -11.34
N SER A 589 5.89 -20.82 -10.95
CA SER A 589 7.32 -20.57 -11.14
C SER A 589 8.07 -20.77 -9.82
N GLU A 590 8.74 -21.92 -9.64
CA GLU A 590 9.61 -22.16 -8.45
C GLU A 590 10.76 -21.14 -8.32
N HIS A 591 11.09 -20.43 -9.39
CA HIS A 591 12.10 -19.37 -9.39
C HIS A 591 11.58 -18.05 -8.83
N GLU A 592 10.26 -17.82 -8.80
CA GLU A 592 9.67 -16.59 -8.24
C GLU A 592 9.92 -16.48 -6.72
N ASP A 593 9.79 -17.57 -5.96
CA ASP A 593 10.03 -17.55 -4.51
C ASP A 593 11.48 -17.16 -4.18
N MET A 594 12.44 -17.57 -5.02
CA MET A 594 13.85 -17.20 -4.87
C MET A 594 14.09 -15.73 -5.23
N LEU A 595 13.43 -15.23 -6.28
CA LEU A 595 13.53 -13.83 -6.71
C LEU A 595 12.86 -12.88 -5.72
N LEU A 596 11.72 -13.28 -5.13
CA LEU A 596 11.07 -12.54 -4.05
C LEU A 596 12.01 -12.44 -2.85
N ALA A 597 12.55 -13.57 -2.38
CA ALA A 597 13.50 -13.56 -1.27
C ALA A 597 14.74 -12.68 -1.57
N MET A 598 15.22 -12.70 -2.81
CA MET A 598 16.34 -11.86 -3.25
C MET A 598 15.97 -10.37 -3.30
N ALA A 599 14.78 -10.02 -3.77
CA ALA A 599 14.28 -8.66 -3.79
C ALA A 599 14.14 -8.09 -2.37
N GLU A 600 13.59 -8.88 -1.45
CA GLU A 600 13.50 -8.52 -0.03
C GLU A 600 14.90 -8.34 0.59
N GLU A 601 15.87 -9.21 0.26
CA GLU A 601 17.26 -9.05 0.73
C GLU A 601 17.94 -7.79 0.17
N VAL A 602 17.65 -7.39 -1.08
CA VAL A 602 18.15 -6.14 -1.67
C VAL A 602 17.60 -4.93 -0.92
N ILE A 603 16.29 -4.89 -0.64
CA ILE A 603 15.65 -3.83 0.16
C ILE A 603 16.35 -3.69 1.53
N ASP A 604 16.64 -4.82 2.17
CA ASP A 604 17.26 -4.86 3.48
C ASP A 604 18.69 -4.35 3.47
N LEU A 605 19.45 -4.73 2.45
CA LEU A 605 20.82 -4.26 2.25
C LEU A 605 20.85 -2.75 2.02
N ILE A 606 19.92 -2.18 1.24
CA ILE A 606 19.85 -0.73 1.02
C ILE A 606 19.58 0.03 2.32
N GLN A 607 18.70 -0.50 3.17
CA GLN A 607 18.30 0.15 4.43
C GLN A 607 19.29 -0.07 5.59
N ALA A 608 20.29 -0.93 5.42
CA ALA A 608 21.26 -1.22 6.46
C ALA A 608 22.19 -0.02 6.74
N SER A 609 22.52 0.23 8.01
CA SER A 609 23.44 1.32 8.40
C SER A 609 24.87 1.16 7.86
N SER A 610 25.25 -0.05 7.41
CA SER A 610 26.56 -0.35 6.82
C SER A 610 26.40 -1.45 5.75
N PRO A 611 25.99 -1.10 4.53
CA PRO A 611 25.67 -2.07 3.50
C PRO A 611 26.91 -2.73 2.91
N ASP A 612 26.88 -4.05 2.72
CA ASP A 612 27.83 -4.77 1.90
C ASP A 612 27.56 -4.45 0.42
N ARG A 613 28.31 -3.49 -0.12
CA ARG A 613 28.08 -2.94 -1.47
C ARG A 613 28.35 -3.95 -2.58
N GLU A 614 29.28 -4.89 -2.39
CA GLU A 614 29.55 -5.92 -3.40
C GLU A 614 28.40 -6.92 -3.47
N LYS A 615 27.97 -7.42 -2.30
CA LYS A 615 26.85 -8.35 -2.22
C LYS A 615 25.52 -7.73 -2.67
N LEU A 616 25.31 -6.45 -2.35
CA LEU A 616 24.15 -5.69 -2.82
C LEU A 616 24.13 -5.64 -4.35
N LYS A 617 25.23 -5.22 -4.97
CA LYS A 617 25.33 -5.09 -6.43
C LYS A 617 25.13 -6.42 -7.16
N GLU A 618 25.71 -7.51 -6.66
CA GLU A 618 25.54 -8.86 -7.25
C GLU A 618 24.05 -9.26 -7.32
N LYS A 619 23.30 -9.01 -6.25
CA LYS A 619 21.88 -9.36 -6.16
C LYS A 619 21.01 -8.44 -7.00
N GLU A 620 21.31 -7.14 -6.99
CA GLU A 620 20.62 -6.19 -7.86
C GLU A 620 20.78 -6.56 -9.34
N ASP A 621 22.01 -6.86 -9.78
CA ASP A 621 22.29 -7.24 -11.16
C ASP A 621 21.60 -8.56 -11.52
N THR A 622 21.49 -9.49 -10.58
CA THR A 622 20.74 -10.74 -10.78
C THR A 622 19.24 -10.48 -10.99
N LEU A 623 18.64 -9.56 -10.23
CA LEU A 623 17.24 -9.17 -10.39
C LEU A 623 17.03 -8.44 -11.72
N LEU A 624 17.90 -7.49 -12.08
CA LEU A 624 17.83 -6.72 -13.33
C LEU A 624 18.09 -7.57 -14.60
N GLN A 625 18.67 -8.77 -14.46
CA GLN A 625 18.85 -9.72 -15.55
C GLN A 625 17.73 -10.77 -15.64
N SER A 626 16.88 -10.87 -14.62
CA SER A 626 15.84 -11.88 -14.54
C SER A 626 14.61 -11.50 -15.35
N LYS A 627 14.26 -12.31 -16.35
CA LYS A 627 13.06 -12.09 -17.20
C LYS A 627 11.72 -12.41 -16.52
N ILE A 628 11.76 -13.00 -15.34
CA ILE A 628 10.57 -13.45 -14.59
C ILE A 628 10.43 -12.74 -13.25
N VAL A 629 11.26 -11.72 -12.98
CA VAL A 629 11.12 -10.89 -11.78
C VAL A 629 9.83 -10.07 -11.87
N ASP A 630 9.13 -9.95 -10.75
CA ASP A 630 7.91 -9.15 -10.66
C ASP A 630 8.24 -7.65 -10.68
N SER A 631 7.49 -6.88 -11.47
CA SER A 631 7.66 -5.43 -11.58
C SER A 631 7.43 -4.71 -10.26
N ASP A 632 6.51 -5.19 -9.41
CA ASP A 632 6.23 -4.57 -8.11
C ASP A 632 7.42 -4.67 -7.17
N TRP A 633 8.19 -5.75 -7.25
CA TRP A 633 9.40 -5.90 -6.45
C TRP A 633 10.46 -4.92 -6.90
N LEU A 634 10.60 -4.71 -8.22
CA LEU A 634 11.51 -3.73 -8.77
C LEU A 634 11.10 -2.30 -8.38
N PHE A 635 9.82 -1.97 -8.42
CA PHE A 635 9.31 -0.67 -7.97
C PHE A 635 9.54 -0.45 -6.48
N LYS A 636 9.29 -1.45 -5.63
CA LYS A 636 9.60 -1.38 -4.20
C LYS A 636 11.08 -1.11 -3.96
N ILE A 637 11.98 -1.78 -4.69
CA ILE A 637 13.42 -1.52 -4.59
C ILE A 637 13.75 -0.09 -5.02
N ALA A 638 13.19 0.36 -6.16
CA ALA A 638 13.41 1.70 -6.68
C ALA A 638 12.93 2.80 -5.71
N ASP A 639 11.74 2.64 -5.11
CA ASP A 639 11.19 3.54 -4.10
C ASP A 639 12.13 3.63 -2.88
N VAL A 640 12.68 2.49 -2.44
CA VAL A 640 13.65 2.43 -1.32
C VAL A 640 14.97 3.12 -1.69
N MET A 641 15.48 2.92 -2.92
CA MET A 641 16.70 3.56 -3.40
C MET A 641 16.55 5.08 -3.50
N TYR A 642 15.42 5.54 -4.05
CA TYR A 642 15.10 6.97 -4.13
C TYR A 642 15.05 7.62 -2.74
N ALA A 643 14.44 6.95 -1.77
CA ALA A 643 14.38 7.43 -0.39
C ALA A 643 15.75 7.46 0.35
N ASN A 644 16.80 6.86 -0.23
CA ASN A 644 18.17 6.85 0.30
C ASN A 644 19.14 7.62 -0.61
N ASP A 645 18.64 8.62 -1.35
CA ASP A 645 19.43 9.50 -2.23
C ASP A 645 20.32 8.74 -3.24
N ASN A 646 19.78 7.65 -3.79
CA ASN A 646 20.44 6.83 -4.83
C ASN A 646 19.62 6.84 -6.13
N GLU A 647 19.43 8.04 -6.70
CA GLU A 647 18.57 8.27 -7.86
C GLU A 647 19.04 7.53 -9.11
N GLU A 648 20.35 7.45 -9.34
CA GLU A 648 20.91 6.78 -10.52
C GLU A 648 20.52 5.31 -10.55
N ARG A 649 20.63 4.61 -9.42
CA ARG A 649 20.26 3.19 -9.33
C ARG A 649 18.75 3.01 -9.29
N ALA A 650 18.02 3.90 -8.60
CA ALA A 650 16.56 3.90 -8.61
C ALA A 650 16.01 4.00 -10.04
N ILE A 651 16.59 4.86 -10.89
CA ILE A 651 16.25 5.00 -12.31
C ILE A 651 16.39 3.67 -13.06
N GLU A 652 17.45 2.89 -12.83
CA GLU A 652 17.60 1.58 -13.47
C GLU A 652 16.48 0.61 -13.08
N PHE A 653 16.13 0.56 -11.79
CA PHE A 653 15.05 -0.29 -11.29
C PHE A 653 13.66 0.19 -11.74
N TYR A 654 13.38 1.50 -11.76
CA TYR A 654 12.13 2.01 -12.33
C TYR A 654 12.01 1.69 -13.82
N LYS A 655 13.09 1.90 -14.60
CA LYS A 655 13.12 1.55 -16.02
C LYS A 655 12.85 0.07 -16.23
N TYR A 656 13.57 -0.78 -15.51
CA TYR A 656 13.39 -2.23 -15.66
C TYR A 656 12.04 -2.68 -15.12
N GLY A 657 11.52 -2.05 -14.06
CA GLY A 657 10.18 -2.27 -13.53
C GLY A 657 9.09 -1.93 -14.53
N ILE A 658 9.18 -0.77 -15.19
CA ILE A 658 8.28 -0.35 -16.28
C ILE A 658 8.44 -1.28 -17.49
N GLU A 659 9.69 -1.65 -17.83
CA GLU A 659 9.97 -2.61 -18.89
C GLU A 659 9.30 -3.95 -18.58
N ARG A 660 9.43 -4.49 -17.35
CA ARG A 660 8.84 -5.77 -16.93
C ARG A 660 7.34 -5.70 -16.70
N ALA A 661 6.81 -4.54 -16.32
CA ALA A 661 5.38 -4.29 -16.32
C ALA A 661 4.83 -4.43 -17.74
N GLU A 662 5.65 -4.26 -18.78
CA GLU A 662 5.31 -4.44 -20.20
C GLU A 662 3.94 -3.82 -20.51
N LYS A 663 3.70 -2.60 -20.01
CA LYS A 663 2.46 -1.76 -20.00
C LYS A 663 1.19 -2.36 -19.36
N SER A 664 1.36 -3.22 -18.37
CA SER A 664 0.41 -3.35 -17.26
C SER A 664 0.23 -1.99 -16.57
N TYR A 665 -0.90 -1.78 -15.90
CA TYR A 665 -1.10 -0.57 -15.10
C TYR A 665 0.02 -0.46 -14.08
N VAL A 666 0.82 0.60 -14.22
CA VAL A 666 1.81 0.98 -13.21
C VAL A 666 1.17 2.11 -12.41
N ASN A 667 1.21 1.99 -11.08
CA ASN A 667 0.66 3.03 -10.24
C ASN A 667 1.33 4.38 -10.58
N PRO A 668 0.56 5.45 -10.88
CA PRO A 668 1.08 6.79 -11.20
C PRO A 668 2.09 7.33 -10.18
N ARG A 669 2.03 6.89 -8.93
CA ARG A 669 3.02 7.21 -7.90
C ARG A 669 4.44 6.78 -8.29
N HIS A 670 4.63 5.61 -8.91
CA HIS A 670 5.95 5.14 -9.32
C HIS A 670 6.51 5.99 -10.46
N TYR A 671 5.68 6.37 -11.44
CA TYR A 671 6.08 7.35 -12.46
C TYR A 671 6.48 8.69 -11.82
N ASN A 672 5.71 9.18 -10.84
CA ASN A 672 6.08 10.42 -10.16
C ASN A 672 7.44 10.32 -9.43
N TYR A 673 7.72 9.25 -8.69
CA TYR A 673 9.03 9.10 -8.05
C TYR A 673 10.16 8.89 -9.08
N PHE A 674 9.88 8.21 -10.18
CA PHE A 674 10.82 8.08 -11.27
C PHE A 674 11.15 9.44 -11.91
N GLY A 675 10.14 10.27 -12.16
CA GLY A 675 10.30 11.65 -12.63
C GLY A 675 11.07 12.52 -11.64
N ASN A 676 10.81 12.35 -10.33
CA ASN A 676 11.58 13.03 -9.28
C ASN A 676 13.07 12.66 -9.33
N CYS A 677 13.41 11.39 -9.57
CA CYS A 677 14.79 10.96 -9.72
C CYS A 677 15.49 11.71 -10.86
N TYR A 678 14.85 11.79 -12.04
CA TYR A 678 15.37 12.55 -13.17
C TYR A 678 15.51 14.04 -12.90
N TYR A 679 14.53 14.62 -12.20
CA TYR A 679 14.57 16.01 -11.78
C TYR A 679 15.78 16.28 -10.88
N THR A 680 16.04 15.42 -9.88
CA THR A 680 17.17 15.59 -8.95
C THR A 680 18.51 15.54 -9.65
N ILE A 681 18.68 14.65 -10.63
CA ILE A 681 19.94 14.57 -11.41
C ILE A 681 20.04 15.60 -12.55
N GLY A 682 19.08 16.54 -12.64
CA GLY A 682 19.10 17.65 -13.59
C GLY A 682 18.70 17.30 -15.03
N LYS A 683 18.07 16.13 -15.24
CA LYS A 683 17.54 15.69 -16.55
C LYS A 683 16.07 16.06 -16.68
N TYR A 684 15.81 17.35 -16.84
CA TYR A 684 14.44 17.88 -16.74
C TYR A 684 13.51 17.42 -17.87
N GLN A 685 14.01 17.24 -19.09
CA GLN A 685 13.21 16.70 -20.19
C GLN A 685 12.74 15.27 -19.88
N ASP A 686 13.66 14.38 -19.48
CA ASP A 686 13.31 13.00 -19.08
C ASP A 686 12.30 12.99 -17.91
N ALA A 687 12.43 13.95 -16.98
CA ALA A 687 11.48 14.10 -15.88
C ALA A 687 10.08 14.48 -16.37
N ILE A 688 9.97 15.45 -17.29
CA ILE A 688 8.70 15.87 -17.91
C ILE A 688 8.03 14.67 -18.58
N ASP A 689 8.77 13.96 -19.43
CA ASP A 689 8.25 12.80 -20.17
C ASP A 689 7.67 11.75 -19.21
N VAL A 690 8.38 11.45 -18.11
CA VAL A 690 7.91 10.48 -17.11
C VAL A 690 6.71 10.98 -16.30
N TYR A 691 6.65 12.27 -15.95
CA TYR A 691 5.48 12.80 -15.25
C TYR A 691 4.22 12.84 -16.14
N LEU A 692 4.39 13.03 -17.45
CA LEU A 692 3.28 12.96 -18.40
C LEU A 692 2.68 11.56 -18.44
N GLU A 693 3.51 10.50 -18.43
CA GLU A 693 3.05 9.12 -18.31
C GLU A 693 2.21 8.91 -17.03
N ALA A 694 2.61 9.53 -15.90
CA ALA A 694 1.83 9.47 -14.66
C ALA A 694 0.42 10.07 -14.81
N ILE A 695 0.24 11.08 -15.66
CA ILE A 695 -1.07 11.70 -15.93
C ILE A 695 -1.89 10.84 -16.88
N GLU A 696 -1.29 10.35 -17.96
CA GLU A 696 -1.97 9.55 -18.98
C GLU A 696 -2.57 8.26 -18.40
N ASP A 697 -1.86 7.59 -17.49
CA ASP A 697 -2.31 6.34 -16.87
C ASP A 697 -3.29 6.53 -15.70
N SER A 698 -3.72 7.77 -15.41
CA SER A 698 -4.49 8.09 -14.22
C SER A 698 -5.95 8.50 -14.53
N PHE A 699 -6.90 7.60 -14.30
CA PHE A 699 -8.34 7.92 -14.33
C PHE A 699 -8.76 8.56 -12.99
N ASP A 700 -8.69 9.89 -12.92
CA ASP A 700 -9.19 10.75 -11.84
C ASP A 700 -8.70 10.45 -10.40
N TYR A 701 -7.40 10.45 -10.22
CA TYR A 701 -6.74 10.32 -8.91
C TYR A 701 -6.79 11.62 -8.08
N GLU A 702 -6.74 11.50 -6.75
CA GLU A 702 -6.62 12.64 -5.82
C GLU A 702 -5.36 13.49 -6.11
N ASP A 703 -4.30 12.85 -6.60
CA ASP A 703 -2.94 13.39 -6.67
C ASP A 703 -2.53 14.03 -8.00
N HIS A 704 -3.36 14.11 -9.06
CA HIS A 704 -2.86 14.65 -10.34
C HIS A 704 -2.32 16.09 -10.22
N HIS A 705 -2.85 16.87 -9.28
CA HIS A 705 -2.37 18.23 -9.03
C HIS A 705 -0.88 18.23 -8.67
N ILE A 706 -0.37 17.17 -8.03
CA ILE A 706 1.04 16.96 -7.70
C ILE A 706 1.85 16.70 -8.98
N TYR A 707 1.37 15.85 -9.87
CA TYR A 707 2.08 15.54 -11.11
C TYR A 707 2.12 16.75 -12.04
N GLN A 708 1.01 17.48 -12.16
CA GLN A 708 0.90 18.72 -12.92
C GLN A 708 1.87 19.80 -12.44
N ARG A 709 1.98 20.04 -11.13
CA ARG A 709 2.95 21.02 -10.62
C ARG A 709 4.39 20.56 -10.82
N ASN A 710 4.67 19.26 -10.72
CA ASN A 710 6.02 18.72 -10.94
C ASN A 710 6.45 18.90 -12.39
N ILE A 711 5.55 18.69 -13.36
CA ILE A 711 5.78 19.05 -14.77
C ILE A 711 6.10 20.54 -14.90
N GLY A 712 5.28 21.41 -14.31
CA GLY A 712 5.50 22.85 -14.34
C GLY A 712 6.84 23.28 -13.72
N TYR A 713 7.28 22.62 -12.64
CA TYR A 713 8.61 22.86 -12.05
C TYR A 713 9.74 22.40 -12.98
N SER A 714 9.60 21.24 -13.63
CA SER A 714 10.59 20.75 -14.59
C SER A 714 10.74 21.67 -15.79
N TYR A 715 9.63 22.17 -16.36
CA TYR A 715 9.65 23.14 -17.45
C TYR A 715 10.38 24.43 -17.06
N LEU A 716 10.09 24.98 -15.88
CA LEU A 716 10.81 26.16 -15.37
C LEU A 716 12.31 25.89 -15.24
N SER A 717 12.70 24.74 -14.68
CA SER A 717 14.11 24.38 -14.51
C SER A 717 14.82 24.14 -15.85
N LEU A 718 14.13 23.54 -16.84
CA LEU A 718 14.61 23.37 -18.21
C LEU A 718 14.79 24.70 -18.91
N ALA A 719 13.82 25.61 -18.81
CA ALA A 719 13.92 26.96 -19.35
C ALA A 719 15.18 27.66 -18.80
N LEU A 720 15.42 27.60 -17.50
CA LEU A 720 16.60 28.23 -16.89
C LEU A 720 17.94 27.66 -17.38
N GLN A 721 17.98 26.38 -17.81
CA GLN A 721 19.15 25.80 -18.48
C GLN A 721 19.32 26.30 -19.92
N LEU A 722 18.22 26.57 -20.62
CA LEU A 722 18.17 27.00 -22.02
C LEU A 722 18.19 28.53 -22.18
N LYS A 723 18.59 29.30 -21.16
CA LYS A 723 18.51 30.76 -21.15
C LYS A 723 19.27 31.45 -22.31
N GLU A 724 20.25 30.77 -22.90
CA GLU A 724 21.00 31.25 -24.08
C GLU A 724 20.27 31.01 -25.42
N GLU A 725 19.24 30.15 -25.43
CA GLU A 725 18.44 29.76 -26.59
C GLU A 725 17.06 30.45 -26.54
N ALA A 726 17.00 31.69 -27.02
CA ALA A 726 15.88 32.60 -26.78
C ALA A 726 14.48 32.04 -27.11
N GLU A 727 14.31 31.29 -28.20
CA GLU A 727 13.00 30.73 -28.60
C GLU A 727 12.60 29.56 -27.71
N ALA A 728 13.52 28.63 -27.43
CA ALA A 728 13.26 27.52 -26.52
C ALA A 728 12.97 28.03 -25.11
N PHE A 729 13.79 28.96 -24.61
CA PHE A 729 13.58 29.60 -23.30
C PHE A 729 12.18 30.18 -23.13
N GLU A 730 11.70 30.93 -24.12
CA GLU A 730 10.35 31.52 -24.09
C GLU A 730 9.26 30.46 -24.09
N ASN A 731 9.36 29.43 -24.95
CA ASN A 731 8.39 28.35 -25.05
C ASN A 731 8.28 27.54 -23.74
N GLU A 732 9.41 27.10 -23.18
CA GLU A 732 9.42 26.32 -21.93
C GLU A 732 8.83 27.11 -20.74
N LEU A 733 9.02 28.44 -20.70
CA LEU A 733 8.39 29.29 -19.68
C LEU A 733 6.87 29.36 -19.82
N HIS A 734 6.36 29.38 -21.06
CA HIS A 734 4.92 29.33 -21.31
C HIS A 734 4.31 28.00 -20.90
N ASP A 735 4.96 26.89 -21.24
CA ASP A 735 4.54 25.55 -20.84
C ASP A 735 4.56 25.39 -19.30
N ALA A 736 5.60 25.92 -18.64
CA ALA A 736 5.66 25.97 -17.18
C ALA A 736 4.43 26.68 -16.58
N ILE A 737 4.07 27.86 -17.11
CA ILE A 737 2.91 28.62 -16.62
C ILE A 737 1.61 27.83 -16.83
N GLU A 738 1.44 27.19 -17.98
CA GLU A 738 0.25 26.42 -18.29
C GLU A 738 0.06 25.26 -17.30
N TRP A 739 1.10 24.45 -17.07
CA TRP A 739 1.03 23.31 -16.14
C TRP A 739 0.83 23.73 -14.68
N LEU A 740 1.49 24.82 -14.24
CA LEU A 740 1.28 25.38 -12.90
C LEU A 740 -0.16 25.91 -12.74
N ASN A 741 -0.75 26.49 -13.78
CA ASN A 741 -2.16 26.90 -13.78
C ASN A 741 -3.10 25.70 -13.62
N TYR A 742 -2.90 24.62 -14.38
CA TYR A 742 -3.73 23.42 -14.27
C TYR A 742 -3.72 22.84 -12.86
N SER A 743 -2.54 22.78 -12.22
CA SER A 743 -2.42 22.33 -10.84
C SER A 743 -3.24 23.20 -9.87
N ILE A 744 -3.08 24.54 -9.93
CA ILE A 744 -3.78 25.49 -9.06
C ILE A 744 -5.30 25.36 -9.19
N GLU A 745 -5.83 25.31 -10.41
CA GLU A 745 -7.28 25.24 -10.64
C GLU A 745 -7.85 23.89 -10.18
N ARG A 746 -7.09 22.79 -10.31
CA ARG A 746 -7.51 21.47 -9.82
C ARG A 746 -7.58 21.41 -8.29
N GLU A 747 -6.64 22.03 -7.58
CA GLU A 747 -6.69 22.11 -6.11
C GLU A 747 -7.87 22.96 -5.63
N LYS A 748 -8.11 24.12 -6.25
CA LYS A 748 -9.24 25.00 -5.91
C LYS A 748 -10.59 24.32 -6.11
N THR A 749 -10.80 23.62 -7.23
CA THR A 749 -12.06 22.92 -7.51
C THR A 749 -12.37 21.81 -6.50
N ARG A 750 -11.34 21.25 -5.86
CA ARG A 750 -11.46 20.26 -4.79
C ARG A 750 -11.46 20.85 -3.37
N SER A 751 -11.59 22.18 -3.25
CA SER A 751 -11.52 22.89 -1.95
C SER A 751 -10.20 22.67 -1.18
N LYS A 752 -9.12 22.28 -1.87
CA LYS A 752 -7.76 22.19 -1.31
C LYS A 752 -7.03 23.52 -1.54
N LYS A 753 -6.16 23.91 -0.61
CA LYS A 753 -5.33 25.13 -0.75
C LYS A 753 -4.08 24.80 -1.57
N PRO A 754 -3.79 25.51 -2.68
CA PRO A 754 -2.57 25.28 -3.44
C PRO A 754 -1.31 25.58 -2.63
N SER A 755 -0.21 24.91 -3.00
CA SER A 755 1.10 25.15 -2.37
C SER A 755 1.66 26.54 -2.72
N ALA A 756 2.24 27.22 -1.73
CA ALA A 756 2.91 28.52 -1.92
C ALA A 756 4.01 28.48 -3.00
N ARG A 757 4.72 27.35 -3.10
CA ARG A 757 5.77 27.13 -4.11
C ARG A 757 5.23 27.17 -5.54
N VAL A 758 3.99 26.72 -5.78
CA VAL A 758 3.40 26.73 -7.13
C VAL A 758 3.21 28.15 -7.62
N TYR A 759 2.67 29.03 -6.78
CA TYR A 759 2.56 30.46 -7.06
C TYR A 759 3.94 31.11 -7.24
N SER A 760 4.89 30.84 -6.34
CA SER A 760 6.25 31.40 -6.47
C SER A 760 6.93 30.97 -7.78
N SER A 761 6.80 29.72 -8.20
CA SER A 761 7.38 29.24 -9.46
C SER A 761 6.72 29.90 -10.67
N ARG A 762 5.39 30.04 -10.69
CA ARG A 762 4.67 30.72 -11.78
C ARG A 762 4.99 32.21 -11.83
N GLY A 763 5.11 32.85 -10.66
CA GLY A 763 5.60 34.21 -10.50
C GLY A 763 7.01 34.40 -11.05
N ARG A 764 7.88 33.40 -10.91
CA ARG A 764 9.23 33.39 -11.50
C ARG A 764 9.19 33.28 -13.03
N CYS A 765 8.30 32.47 -13.60
CA CYS A 765 8.13 32.42 -15.05
C CYS A 765 7.74 33.78 -15.62
N TYR A 766 6.75 34.46 -15.01
CA TYR A 766 6.36 35.81 -15.43
C TYR A 766 7.49 36.84 -15.30
N LEU A 767 8.30 36.71 -14.25
CA LEU A 767 9.45 37.58 -14.03
C LEU A 767 10.48 37.42 -15.16
N GLU A 768 10.85 36.19 -15.51
CA GLU A 768 11.80 35.91 -16.60
C GLU A 768 11.24 36.33 -17.97
N LEU A 769 9.97 36.05 -18.27
CA LEU A 769 9.31 36.50 -19.51
C LEU A 769 9.33 38.04 -19.66
N SER A 770 9.22 38.78 -18.56
CA SER A 770 9.25 40.25 -18.59
C SER A 770 10.59 40.83 -19.07
N ASP A 771 11.68 40.08 -18.90
CA ASP A 771 13.01 40.52 -19.33
C ASP A 771 13.12 40.46 -20.86
N ILE A 772 12.56 39.43 -21.48
CA ILE A 772 12.63 39.17 -22.93
C ILE A 772 11.50 39.84 -23.74
N GLU A 773 10.37 40.18 -23.12
CA GLU A 773 9.28 40.91 -23.78
C GLU A 773 9.79 42.25 -24.37
N LYS A 774 9.26 42.67 -25.52
CA LYS A 774 9.69 43.90 -26.21
C LYS A 774 8.73 45.06 -25.95
N LYS A 775 7.43 44.77 -25.79
CA LYS A 775 6.38 45.76 -25.61
C LYS A 775 6.28 46.16 -24.13
N THR A 776 6.37 47.46 -23.86
CA THR A 776 6.27 48.00 -22.50
C THR A 776 4.97 47.60 -21.79
N GLU A 777 3.85 47.58 -22.50
CA GLU A 777 2.55 47.15 -21.95
C GLU A 777 2.57 45.68 -21.51
N GLY A 778 3.15 44.79 -22.35
CA GLY A 778 3.35 43.39 -22.02
C GLY A 778 4.25 43.20 -20.79
N LYS A 779 5.36 43.95 -20.70
CA LYS A 779 6.25 43.92 -19.52
C LYS A 779 5.51 44.29 -18.24
N VAL A 780 4.71 45.34 -18.28
CA VAL A 780 3.94 45.80 -17.12
C VAL A 780 2.96 44.73 -16.69
N GLN A 781 2.27 44.07 -17.62
CA GLN A 781 1.32 43.01 -17.29
C GLN A 781 2.00 41.80 -16.67
N LEU A 782 3.11 41.33 -17.26
CA LEU A 782 3.88 40.20 -16.72
C LEU A 782 4.42 40.49 -15.32
N LEU A 783 4.96 41.68 -15.08
CA LEU A 783 5.47 42.07 -13.76
C LEU A 783 4.36 42.17 -12.71
N LYS A 784 3.15 42.61 -13.09
CA LYS A 784 1.98 42.59 -12.20
C LYS A 784 1.55 41.17 -11.86
N ASN A 785 1.45 40.28 -12.86
CA ASN A 785 1.14 38.88 -12.62
C ASN A 785 2.18 38.22 -11.69
N SER A 786 3.47 38.53 -11.89
CA SER A 786 4.56 38.09 -11.02
C SER A 786 4.38 38.58 -9.58
N TYR A 787 4.07 39.86 -9.38
CA TYR A 787 3.79 40.44 -8.07
C TYR A 787 2.59 39.78 -7.37
N ASP A 788 1.50 39.57 -8.09
CA ASP A 788 0.28 38.97 -7.57
C ASP A 788 0.57 37.53 -7.08
N ASP A 789 1.31 36.75 -7.85
CA ASP A 789 1.70 35.38 -7.51
C ASP A 789 2.60 35.32 -6.28
N TYR A 790 3.62 36.17 -6.18
CA TYR A 790 4.45 36.20 -4.96
C TYR A 790 3.65 36.67 -3.73
N SER A 791 2.68 37.57 -3.91
CA SER A 791 1.79 37.98 -2.82
C SER A 791 0.89 36.84 -2.34
N GLN A 792 0.41 35.99 -3.26
CA GLN A 792 -0.30 34.76 -2.88
C GLN A 792 0.62 33.77 -2.17
N ALA A 793 1.85 33.59 -2.65
CA ALA A 793 2.85 32.72 -2.01
C ALA A 793 3.14 33.17 -0.56
N ILE A 794 3.33 34.48 -0.34
CA ILE A 794 3.53 35.09 0.98
C ILE A 794 2.30 34.90 1.89
N THR A 795 1.09 35.04 1.34
CA THR A 795 -0.15 34.81 2.10
C THR A 795 -0.27 33.38 2.60
N LEU A 796 0.22 32.42 1.81
CA LEU A 796 0.19 30.99 2.14
C LEU A 796 1.35 30.58 3.05
N ASN A 797 2.53 31.19 2.89
CA ASN A 797 3.69 30.97 3.74
C ASN A 797 4.51 32.27 3.87
N SER A 798 4.26 32.99 4.97
CA SER A 798 4.86 34.29 5.25
C SER A 798 6.29 34.21 5.80
N HIS A 799 6.84 33.02 6.04
CA HIS A 799 8.14 32.82 6.67
C HIS A 799 9.25 32.49 5.66
N ASN A 800 8.95 32.50 4.34
CA ASN A 800 9.94 32.23 3.31
C ASN A 800 10.49 33.54 2.72
N LYS A 801 11.77 33.84 3.01
CA LYS A 801 12.49 35.04 2.54
C LYS A 801 12.50 35.19 1.01
N THR A 802 12.54 34.08 0.29
CA THR A 802 12.66 34.05 -1.17
C THR A 802 11.44 34.66 -1.84
N TYR A 803 10.24 34.52 -1.24
CA TYR A 803 9.02 35.08 -1.82
C TYR A 803 9.03 36.62 -1.74
N TYR A 804 9.49 37.19 -0.63
CA TYR A 804 9.64 38.64 -0.49
C TYR A 804 10.74 39.18 -1.41
N TRP A 805 11.89 38.51 -1.47
CA TRP A 805 12.96 38.89 -2.39
C TRP A 805 12.49 38.91 -3.86
N ASN A 806 11.76 37.88 -4.27
CA ASN A 806 11.28 37.78 -5.64
C ASN A 806 10.16 38.80 -5.94
N ARG A 807 9.27 39.08 -4.97
CA ARG A 807 8.28 40.16 -5.09
C ARG A 807 8.95 41.53 -5.21
N TYR A 808 9.99 41.77 -4.41
CA TYR A 808 10.85 42.94 -4.54
C TYR A 808 11.44 43.03 -5.96
N CYS A 809 11.96 41.93 -6.51
CA CYS A 809 12.53 41.92 -7.86
C CYS A 809 11.52 42.34 -8.92
N ALA A 810 10.29 41.83 -8.85
CA ALA A 810 9.19 42.22 -9.74
C ALA A 810 8.87 43.72 -9.61
N ASN A 811 8.64 44.20 -8.39
CA ASN A 811 8.32 45.61 -8.11
C ASN A 811 9.46 46.56 -8.48
N ASN A 812 10.72 46.17 -8.25
CA ASN A 812 11.90 46.95 -8.60
C ASN A 812 12.07 47.10 -10.12
N ARG A 813 11.65 46.12 -10.91
CA ARG A 813 11.58 46.23 -12.37
C ARG A 813 10.40 47.11 -12.79
N LEU A 814 9.23 46.90 -12.18
CA LEU A 814 8.01 47.63 -12.50
C LEU A 814 8.19 49.15 -12.28
N ARG A 815 8.74 49.56 -11.14
CA ARG A 815 8.97 50.99 -10.83
C ARG A 815 9.93 51.70 -11.79
N LYS A 816 10.76 50.97 -12.53
CA LYS A 816 11.70 51.54 -13.51
C LYS A 816 11.00 51.87 -14.84
N LEU A 817 9.76 51.38 -15.06
CA LEU A 817 8.97 51.64 -16.25
C LEU A 817 8.15 52.94 -16.08
N LYS A 818 8.07 53.76 -17.15
CA LYS A 818 7.39 55.07 -17.14
C LYS A 818 5.88 54.93 -16.85
N GLY A 819 5.35 55.76 -15.95
CA GLY A 819 3.91 55.85 -15.65
C GLY A 819 3.41 55.00 -14.47
N THR A 820 4.30 54.45 -13.66
CA THR A 820 3.98 53.61 -12.49
C THR A 820 3.68 54.44 -11.23
N GLN A 821 2.80 53.90 -10.36
CA GLN A 821 2.26 54.61 -9.19
C GLN A 821 3.30 54.88 -8.09
N ILE A 822 3.00 55.91 -7.28
CA ILE A 822 3.83 56.45 -6.17
C ILE A 822 4.06 55.45 -5.01
N ASN A 823 3.33 54.32 -4.94
CA ASN A 823 3.33 53.41 -3.79
C ASN A 823 4.27 52.19 -3.87
N ILE A 824 4.88 51.90 -5.03
CA ILE A 824 5.70 50.68 -5.24
C ILE A 824 7.05 50.75 -4.47
N GLU A 825 7.61 51.94 -4.30
CA GLU A 825 8.91 52.08 -3.60
C GLU A 825 8.81 51.76 -2.11
N LYS A 826 7.64 52.00 -1.49
CA LYS A 826 7.38 51.59 -0.11
C LYS A 826 7.33 50.07 0.02
N GLU A 827 6.56 49.40 -0.84
CA GLU A 827 6.47 47.93 -0.83
C GLU A 827 7.83 47.26 -1.06
N CYS A 828 8.67 47.79 -1.97
CA CYS A 828 10.04 47.29 -2.14
C CYS A 828 10.88 47.37 -0.85
N ILE A 829 10.73 48.44 -0.07
CA ILE A 829 11.44 48.62 1.20
C ILE A 829 10.92 47.61 2.22
N GLU A 830 9.60 47.47 2.33
CA GLU A 830 8.95 46.52 3.25
C GLU A 830 9.32 45.06 2.93
N ASP A 831 9.34 44.67 1.64
CA ASP A 831 9.75 43.34 1.19
C ASP A 831 11.20 43.01 1.58
N LEU A 832 12.13 43.94 1.36
CA LEU A 832 13.53 43.76 1.73
C LEU A 832 13.73 43.68 3.25
N ILE A 833 12.98 44.48 4.01
CA ILE A 833 12.98 44.41 5.48
C ILE A 833 12.44 43.07 5.97
N HIS A 834 11.36 42.55 5.36
CA HIS A 834 10.82 41.23 5.71
C HIS A 834 11.79 40.10 5.38
N ALA A 835 12.39 40.09 4.18
CA ALA A 835 13.35 39.08 3.78
C ALA A 835 14.55 39.03 4.75
N GLU A 836 15.11 40.20 5.07
CA GLU A 836 16.22 40.37 6.01
C GLU A 836 15.86 39.99 7.45
N HIS A 837 14.63 40.26 7.88
CA HIS A 837 14.14 39.85 9.19
C HIS A 837 14.04 38.33 9.33
N ILE A 838 13.67 37.62 8.26
CA ILE A 838 13.58 36.16 8.25
C ILE A 838 14.99 35.56 8.32
N GLN A 839 15.90 36.01 7.46
CA GLN A 839 17.29 35.56 7.46
C GLN A 839 18.17 36.62 6.80
N HIS A 840 19.29 36.96 7.46
CA HIS A 840 20.26 37.91 6.95
C HIS A 840 20.86 37.47 5.59
N ASP A 841 20.88 38.40 4.63
CA ASP A 841 21.62 38.27 3.38
C ASP A 841 22.11 39.65 2.91
N ASP A 842 23.41 39.77 2.63
CA ASP A 842 24.02 41.00 2.13
C ASP A 842 23.31 41.56 0.88
N ALA A 843 22.72 40.71 0.04
CA ALA A 843 21.96 41.14 -1.13
C ALA A 843 20.77 42.05 -0.76
N TYR A 844 20.11 41.79 0.38
CA TYR A 844 18.95 42.54 0.84
C TYR A 844 19.37 43.93 1.32
N ILE A 845 20.41 43.99 2.16
CA ILE A 845 20.99 45.24 2.67
C ILE A 845 21.52 46.12 1.52
N ASN A 846 22.22 45.50 0.57
CA ASN A 846 22.76 46.19 -0.62
C ASN A 846 21.66 46.71 -1.55
N ALA A 847 20.53 46.02 -1.65
CA ALA A 847 19.36 46.47 -2.41
C ALA A 847 18.57 47.58 -1.69
N LEU A 848 18.52 47.54 -0.36
CA LEU A 848 17.73 48.46 0.47
C LEU A 848 18.38 49.84 0.61
N SER A 849 19.70 49.89 0.79
CA SER A 849 20.46 51.13 1.01
C SER A 849 20.23 52.22 -0.08
N PRO A 850 20.30 51.91 -1.39
CA PRO A 850 19.99 52.89 -2.44
C PRO A 850 18.54 53.40 -2.42
N LEU A 851 17.58 52.57 -1.99
CA LEU A 851 16.16 52.95 -1.91
C LEU A 851 15.94 53.96 -0.77
N LEU A 852 16.45 53.66 0.43
CA LEU A 852 16.36 54.56 1.58
C LEU A 852 17.06 55.89 1.32
N LYS A 853 18.23 55.86 0.65
CA LYS A 853 18.93 57.09 0.23
C LYS A 853 18.10 57.95 -0.73
N LYS A 854 17.36 57.32 -1.65
CA LYS A 854 16.55 58.03 -2.65
C LYS A 854 15.23 58.55 -2.05
N ARG A 855 14.64 57.80 -1.11
CA ARG A 855 13.34 58.08 -0.47
C ARG A 855 13.50 58.31 1.03
N LEU A 856 14.21 59.39 1.38
CA LEU A 856 14.40 59.81 2.77
C LEU A 856 13.07 60.07 3.50
N ASP A 857 12.01 60.39 2.75
CA ASP A 857 10.65 60.56 3.24
C ASP A 857 10.03 59.27 3.79
N LEU A 858 10.46 58.09 3.33
CA LEU A 858 9.95 56.78 3.76
C LEU A 858 10.79 56.15 4.89
N VAL A 859 11.94 56.72 5.26
CA VAL A 859 12.86 56.10 6.23
C VAL A 859 12.22 55.94 7.61
N ALA A 860 11.45 56.94 8.07
CA ALA A 860 10.77 56.87 9.37
C ALA A 860 9.71 55.76 9.40
N GLU A 861 8.95 55.62 8.32
CA GLU A 861 7.94 54.57 8.15
C GLU A 861 8.59 53.19 8.06
N ALA A 862 9.70 53.06 7.32
CA ALA A 862 10.49 51.83 7.25
C ALA A 862 11.03 51.38 8.62
N ALA A 863 11.51 52.33 9.43
CA ALA A 863 11.99 52.06 10.79
C ALA A 863 10.84 51.71 11.76
N GLU A 864 9.65 52.28 11.57
CA GLU A 864 8.45 51.89 12.31
C GLU A 864 7.97 50.48 11.91
N PHE A 865 7.92 50.19 10.63
CA PHE A 865 7.57 48.87 10.10
C PHE A 865 8.49 47.77 10.63
N TYR A 866 9.81 47.99 10.60
CA TYR A 866 10.78 47.04 11.15
C TYR A 866 10.62 46.85 12.66
N ARG A 867 10.39 47.93 13.43
CA ARG A 867 10.10 47.83 14.87
C ARG A 867 8.85 47.01 15.17
N ASN A 868 7.80 47.19 14.39
CA ASN A 868 6.57 46.41 14.52
C ASN A 868 6.79 44.93 14.18
N LEU A 869 7.68 44.65 13.22
CA LEU A 869 8.00 43.29 12.78
C LEU A 869 8.79 42.50 13.82
N ILE A 870 9.81 43.12 14.46
CA ILE A 870 10.63 42.45 15.48
C ILE A 870 9.92 42.30 16.83
N GLY A 871 9.01 43.23 17.16
CA GLY A 871 8.39 43.29 18.49
C GLY A 871 9.44 43.43 19.60
N ASP A 872 9.45 42.49 20.55
CA ASP A 872 10.39 42.45 21.68
C ASP A 872 11.68 41.62 21.39
N LYS A 873 11.84 41.09 20.17
CA LYS A 873 12.99 40.24 19.81
C LYS A 873 14.20 41.06 19.35
N GLU A 874 15.40 40.50 19.50
CA GLU A 874 16.60 41.04 18.86
C GLU A 874 16.47 40.88 17.33
N GLY A 875 16.68 41.98 16.59
CA GLY A 875 16.63 42.01 15.13
C GLY A 875 18.03 42.08 14.49
N SER A 876 18.10 41.95 13.15
CA SER A 876 19.31 42.15 12.34
C SER A 876 20.09 43.42 12.73
N PRO A 877 21.32 43.30 13.27
CA PRO A 877 22.19 44.44 13.58
C PRO A 877 22.51 45.29 12.34
N GLU A 878 22.73 44.65 11.20
CA GLU A 878 23.05 45.28 9.92
C GLU A 878 21.89 46.16 9.45
N LEU A 879 20.66 45.66 9.56
CA LEU A 879 19.46 46.43 9.23
C LEU A 879 19.22 47.59 10.21
N GLN A 880 19.47 47.38 11.50
CA GLN A 880 19.39 48.45 12.51
C GLN A 880 20.39 49.57 12.23
N GLU A 881 21.65 49.23 11.94
CA GLU A 881 22.69 50.20 11.59
C GLU A 881 22.32 50.97 10.32
N LEU A 882 21.82 50.26 9.29
CA LEU A 882 21.40 50.88 8.04
C LEU A 882 20.25 51.88 8.24
N LEU A 883 19.21 51.48 8.98
CA LEU A 883 18.06 52.35 9.26
C LEU A 883 18.45 53.55 10.14
N ALA A 884 19.32 53.36 11.14
CA ALA A 884 19.81 54.45 11.98
C ALA A 884 20.62 55.47 11.17
N LYS A 885 21.51 55.00 10.29
CA LYS A 885 22.32 55.84 9.39
C LYS A 885 21.46 56.70 8.49
N HIS A 886 20.43 56.13 7.85
CA HIS A 886 19.54 56.89 6.97
C HIS A 886 18.55 57.77 7.73
N SER A 887 18.16 57.41 8.97
CA SER A 887 17.32 58.26 9.82
C SER A 887 18.04 59.57 10.17
N ALA A 888 19.32 59.49 10.56
CA ALA A 888 20.14 60.67 10.82
C ALA A 888 20.30 61.57 9.57
N GLN A 889 20.38 60.97 8.38
CA GLN A 889 20.42 61.71 7.10
C GLN A 889 19.08 62.40 6.79
N ALA A 890 17.95 61.74 7.07
CA ALA A 890 16.62 62.33 6.88
C ALA A 890 16.38 63.52 7.83
N GLU A 891 16.84 63.42 9.09
CA GLU A 891 16.74 64.52 10.07
C GLU A 891 17.59 65.74 9.67
N THR A 892 18.83 65.52 9.23
CA THR A 892 19.70 66.59 8.75
C THR A 892 19.15 67.27 7.50
N SER A 893 18.52 66.52 6.58
CA SER A 893 17.84 67.10 5.41
C SER A 893 16.63 67.95 5.81
N LYS A 894 15.78 67.48 6.74
CA LYS A 894 14.63 68.25 7.25
C LYS A 894 15.06 69.55 7.95
N GLN A 895 16.17 69.52 8.69
CA GLN A 895 16.73 70.71 9.33
C GLN A 895 17.28 71.72 8.31
N ALA A 896 17.87 71.25 7.20
CA ALA A 896 18.35 72.11 6.10
C ALA A 896 17.20 72.74 5.30
N GLU A 897 16.11 71.99 5.04
CA GLU A 897 14.91 72.50 4.38
C GLU A 897 14.15 73.52 5.26
N ALA A 898 14.05 73.26 6.57
CA ALA A 898 13.48 74.21 7.53
C ALA A 898 14.30 75.51 7.67
N ALA A 899 15.63 75.43 7.45
CA ALA A 899 16.50 76.60 7.39
C ALA A 899 16.40 77.38 6.06
N ALA A 900 16.02 76.72 4.96
CA ALA A 900 15.83 77.33 3.63
C ALA A 900 14.42 77.92 3.39
N GLY A 901 13.39 77.47 4.14
CA GLY A 901 11.98 77.84 3.98
C GLY A 901 11.50 79.10 4.71
N LYS A 902 12.33 80.13 4.93
CA LYS A 902 11.89 81.43 5.47
C LYS A 902 12.22 82.59 4.54
N ALA A 903 11.27 82.90 3.66
CA ALA A 903 10.90 84.26 3.27
C ALA A 903 9.47 84.27 2.72
N PRO A 904 8.47 84.85 3.42
CA PRO A 904 7.36 85.47 2.74
C PRO A 904 7.83 86.84 2.23
N ASP A 905 7.94 86.96 0.91
CA ASP A 905 8.01 88.26 0.24
C ASP A 905 6.76 89.08 0.59
N ALA A 906 7.01 90.37 0.78
CA ALA A 906 6.01 91.38 1.10
C ALA A 906 4.94 91.46 0.01
N ASP A 907 3.69 91.48 0.46
CA ASP A 907 2.52 91.83 -0.34
C ASP A 907 2.58 93.33 -0.68
N ASP A 908 2.87 93.63 -1.94
CA ASP A 908 2.81 94.94 -2.55
C ASP A 908 1.38 95.13 -3.10
N SER A 909 0.52 95.78 -2.31
CA SER A 909 -0.81 96.20 -2.75
C SER A 909 -0.85 97.71 -3.01
N LYS A 910 -0.58 98.10 -4.26
CA LYS A 910 -1.09 99.33 -4.87
C LYS A 910 -1.46 99.12 -6.35
N ALA A 911 -2.76 99.34 -6.60
CA ALA A 911 -3.48 99.57 -7.86
C ALA A 911 -3.77 98.34 -8.75
#